data_AF-A0A2V7PN43-F1
#
_entry.id   AF-A0A2V7PN43-F1
#
_cell.length_a   1.000
_cell.length_b   1.000
_cell.length_c   1.000
_cell.angle_alpha   90.00
_cell.angle_beta   90.00
_cell.angle_gamma   90.00
#
_symmetry.space_group_name_H-M   'P 1'
#
loop_
_entity.id
_entity.type
_entity.pdbx_description
1 polymer ?
#
loop_
_entity_poly.entity_id
_entity_poly.type
_entity_poly.pdbx_seq_one_letter_code
_entity_poly.pdbx_strand_id
1 'polypeptide(L)'
;MGTRGQRSLDPDGRARSGPDGPRQGRSGVHALGRCRRRSGTQNRRSGERAAKRPRSPSRAARGAGGEAPGDRRRAGERGAGARSREQSRQSRAAGALRPHSPRQGAAGDLSAAWQLMRQLLHGGPDAAQGADSARRHDRRLRGLRRIIVRQGMIVPRWVLTKSADPDATRSLAAALRIPDALAAILVQRGLGSADVAKAFLRPDLERLSDPHCWADMDVALDLLARAVREQRPILVHGDYDVDGQCASAMLTRILRSAGATVHPFVPHRIRDGYDFGPAGLAEAQRVGAKLIVTCDCGITANPAVSAARAAGIDVIVTDHHLPDDALPPANAVLDPRRVDCKSEDKNLCGTGVAFKLAQALVEVLGLSPNLPLHFLDYVALATIADVVPLVGENRILVRYGLKKLADSRWVGLRALIETAGLGGKPLRGAHVGFILAPRLNAAGRIGDANDGLRLLLTEDPQEAAKLARELETINARRQEMDHLILDEAIELVDKTLNPNDAAIVLGNAAWHPGVIGIVASRLVERYGRPTFLVGWDEAGEFGRGSGRSIPGFDLHGALHKVGGHLEKYGGHTMAAGFTIRRDKFDAFRVAFLGVAGELLTPDDLAPSQRIDLELPLAEVSAELEKLIRHLEPCGAGNPAPVFGVRNARAVGARRVGTNHLRFTLDDGSGLLPAIGFRWADAVPEDWLTNPLDVAFRLERDDWQGRTTIQARVASLAPHHRG
;
A
#
# COMPACT_ATOMS: atom_id res chain seq x y z
N MET A 1 -6.38 -20.40 -66.48
CA MET A 1 -5.50 -21.58 -66.39
C MET A 1 -5.69 -22.13 -64.97
N GLY A 2 -6.64 -23.03 -64.69
CA GLY A 2 -6.67 -24.47 -65.02
C GLY A 2 -5.95 -25.24 -63.89
N THR A 3 -6.52 -26.18 -63.12
CA THR A 3 -7.70 -27.05 -63.29
C THR A 3 -8.00 -27.87 -62.01
N ARG A 4 -9.30 -28.06 -61.72
CA ARG A 4 -10.02 -29.28 -61.23
C ARG A 4 -9.80 -29.78 -59.78
N GLY A 5 -10.79 -30.32 -59.04
CA GLY A 5 -12.15 -30.82 -59.37
C GLY A 5 -13.19 -30.62 -58.24
N GLN A 6 -14.47 -30.38 -58.57
CA GLN A 6 -15.64 -31.30 -58.61
C GLN A 6 -16.40 -31.37 -57.26
N ARG A 7 -17.58 -30.72 -57.09
CA ARG A 7 -19.00 -31.11 -57.43
C ARG A 7 -19.52 -32.26 -56.54
N SER A 8 -20.75 -32.32 -55.97
CA SER A 8 -22.08 -31.71 -56.16
C SER A 8 -23.01 -32.07 -54.96
N LEU A 9 -23.87 -31.17 -54.43
CA LEU A 9 -25.36 -31.05 -54.59
C LEU A 9 -26.18 -32.33 -54.24
N ASP A 10 -26.97 -32.35 -53.14
CA ASP A 10 -28.43 -32.02 -52.96
C ASP A 10 -29.37 -33.18 -53.41
N PRO A 11 -30.69 -33.25 -53.14
CA PRO A 11 -31.58 -32.73 -52.08
C PRO A 11 -32.65 -33.80 -51.63
N ASP A 12 -33.56 -33.45 -50.70
CA ASP A 12 -34.96 -33.95 -50.49
C ASP A 12 -35.31 -33.85 -48.99
N GLY A 13 -36.43 -33.30 -48.51
CA GLY A 13 -37.71 -33.03 -49.12
C GLY A 13 -38.82 -33.63 -48.24
N ARG A 14 -39.75 -32.77 -47.76
CA ARG A 14 -41.08 -33.06 -47.14
C ARG A 14 -41.11 -33.34 -45.63
N ALA A 15 -42.20 -33.16 -44.88
CA ALA A 15 -43.32 -32.20 -44.82
C ALA A 15 -44.22 -32.63 -43.63
N ARG A 16 -44.64 -31.66 -42.79
CA ARG A 16 -45.91 -31.53 -42.02
C ARG A 16 -46.47 -32.69 -41.18
N SER A 17 -46.74 -32.42 -39.89
CA SER A 17 -48.10 -32.21 -39.29
C SER A 17 -48.07 -32.27 -37.74
N GLY A 18 -48.72 -31.31 -37.05
CA GLY A 18 -49.01 -31.36 -35.59
C GLY A 18 -50.19 -32.28 -35.22
N PRO A 19 -50.86 -32.18 -34.04
CA PRO A 19 -50.87 -31.09 -33.04
C PRO A 19 -50.81 -31.56 -31.55
N ASP A 20 -51.14 -30.61 -30.65
CA ASP A 20 -51.55 -30.71 -29.22
C ASP A 20 -50.51 -30.38 -28.11
N GLY A 21 -50.74 -29.23 -27.45
CA GLY A 21 -50.11 -28.81 -26.18
C GLY A 21 -50.90 -29.30 -24.95
N PRO A 22 -50.86 -28.64 -23.76
CA PRO A 22 -50.01 -27.52 -23.31
C PRO A 22 -49.37 -27.74 -21.91
N ARG A 23 -48.46 -26.84 -21.46
CA ARG A 23 -48.52 -26.14 -20.15
C ARG A 23 -47.28 -25.28 -19.84
N GLN A 24 -47.53 -23.96 -19.86
CA GLN A 24 -47.12 -22.90 -18.93
C GLN A 24 -45.70 -22.87 -18.33
N GLY A 25 -44.96 -21.83 -18.73
CA GLY A 25 -44.55 -20.76 -17.81
C GLY A 25 -43.09 -20.74 -17.40
N ARG A 26 -42.31 -19.77 -17.90
CA ARG A 26 -41.30 -19.01 -17.12
C ARG A 26 -40.68 -17.84 -17.89
N SER A 27 -40.86 -16.65 -17.29
CA SER A 27 -39.91 -15.54 -17.11
C SER A 27 -38.76 -15.37 -18.13
N GLY A 28 -38.85 -14.29 -18.91
CA GLY A 28 -37.69 -13.72 -19.60
C GLY A 28 -36.86 -12.85 -18.66
N VAL A 29 -35.54 -13.07 -18.68
CA VAL A 29 -34.53 -12.13 -18.19
C VAL A 29 -33.54 -11.92 -19.34
N HIS A 30 -33.33 -10.66 -19.70
CA HIS A 30 -32.50 -10.22 -20.82
C HIS A 30 -31.01 -10.52 -20.56
N ALA A 31 -30.40 -11.31 -21.45
CA ALA A 31 -28.95 -11.39 -21.62
C ALA A 31 -28.46 -10.20 -22.46
N LEU A 32 -27.45 -9.47 -21.98
CA LEU A 32 -26.72 -8.44 -22.72
C LEU A 32 -25.27 -8.89 -22.88
N GLY A 33 -24.90 -9.17 -24.13
CA GLY A 33 -23.56 -9.55 -24.55
C GLY A 33 -23.55 -9.79 -26.05
N ARG A 34 -23.68 -8.71 -26.85
CA ARG A 34 -23.49 -8.81 -28.31
C ARG A 34 -22.53 -7.73 -28.82
N CYS A 35 -21.41 -8.26 -29.31
CA CYS A 35 -20.48 -7.67 -30.26
C CYS A 35 -21.23 -6.87 -31.34
N ARG A 36 -20.91 -5.57 -31.51
CA ARG A 36 -21.57 -4.70 -32.51
C ARG A 36 -20.71 -4.53 -33.77
N ARG A 37 -21.24 -5.03 -34.89
CA ARG A 37 -21.00 -4.49 -36.24
C ARG A 37 -21.99 -3.36 -36.52
N ARG A 38 -21.52 -2.34 -37.26
CA ARG A 38 -22.26 -1.13 -37.67
C ARG A 38 -23.38 -1.43 -38.69
N SER A 39 -24.51 -0.74 -38.55
CA SER A 39 -25.26 -0.10 -39.65
C SER A 39 -26.32 0.84 -39.05
N GLY A 40 -26.54 1.99 -39.68
CA GLY A 40 -27.42 3.04 -39.19
C GLY A 40 -28.82 3.00 -39.79
N THR A 41 -29.77 3.66 -39.12
CA THR A 41 -30.80 4.52 -39.75
C THR A 41 -31.55 5.30 -38.66
N GLN A 42 -32.00 6.49 -39.07
CA GLN A 42 -32.74 7.50 -38.32
C GLN A 42 -34.09 7.00 -37.77
N ASN A 43 -34.53 7.52 -36.62
CA ASN A 43 -35.84 8.18 -36.57
C ASN A 43 -36.02 9.12 -35.37
N ARG A 44 -36.67 10.24 -35.65
CA ARG A 44 -37.11 11.29 -34.70
C ARG A 44 -38.38 10.84 -33.97
N ARG A 45 -38.56 11.30 -32.72
CA ARG A 45 -39.81 11.91 -32.23
C ARG A 45 -39.64 12.54 -30.85
N SER A 46 -40.51 13.50 -30.59
CA SER A 46 -40.43 14.65 -29.69
C SER A 46 -41.54 14.63 -28.64
N GLY A 47 -41.35 15.41 -27.56
CA GLY A 47 -42.39 15.86 -26.62
C GLY A 47 -42.48 15.02 -25.33
N GLU A 48 -42.69 15.55 -24.12
CA GLU A 48 -43.00 16.92 -23.69
C GLU A 48 -42.82 17.04 -22.15
N ARG A 49 -42.97 18.27 -21.66
CA ARG A 49 -42.63 18.86 -20.35
C ARG A 49 -43.41 18.31 -19.14
N ALA A 50 -42.82 18.41 -17.94
CA ALA A 50 -43.46 19.05 -16.77
C ALA A 50 -42.46 19.39 -15.66
N ALA A 51 -42.55 20.63 -15.16
CA ALA A 51 -41.75 21.20 -14.08
C ALA A 51 -42.45 21.07 -12.73
N LYS A 52 -41.70 21.02 -11.62
CA LYS A 52 -42.09 21.55 -10.30
C LYS A 52 -40.87 21.79 -9.40
N ARG A 53 -40.80 22.99 -8.83
CA ARG A 53 -39.79 23.53 -7.90
C ARG A 53 -40.28 23.41 -6.43
N PRO A 54 -39.43 23.67 -5.42
CA PRO A 54 -39.41 22.95 -4.14
C PRO A 54 -40.11 23.67 -2.97
N ARG A 55 -40.29 22.96 -1.85
CA ARG A 55 -40.65 23.52 -0.53
C ARG A 55 -39.54 23.25 0.49
N SER A 56 -39.29 24.25 1.31
CA SER A 56 -38.44 24.26 2.51
C SER A 56 -39.28 24.85 3.68
N PRO A 57 -38.82 24.92 4.93
CA PRO A 57 -39.45 24.20 6.06
C PRO A 57 -40.03 25.12 7.15
N SER A 58 -40.84 24.56 8.07
CA SER A 58 -41.30 25.24 9.29
C SER A 58 -40.89 24.50 10.56
N ARG A 59 -40.23 25.25 11.46
CA ARG A 59 -39.96 24.94 12.87
C ARG A 59 -41.24 25.06 13.72
N ALA A 60 -41.30 24.29 14.80
CA ALA A 60 -42.06 24.60 16.01
C ALA A 60 -41.20 24.27 17.25
N ALA A 61 -41.43 25.01 18.33
CA ALA A 61 -40.55 25.21 19.48
C ALA A 61 -41.17 24.77 20.82
N ARG A 62 -40.40 25.00 21.90
CA ARG A 62 -40.71 25.02 23.37
C ARG A 62 -40.26 23.75 24.13
N GLY A 63 -39.65 23.83 25.32
CA GLY A 63 -39.60 24.90 26.33
C GLY A 63 -38.35 24.86 27.23
N ALA A 64 -38.38 25.71 28.26
CA ALA A 64 -37.26 26.39 28.92
C ALA A 64 -37.03 25.99 30.41
N GLY A 65 -35.92 26.49 30.97
CA GLY A 65 -35.53 26.56 32.40
C GLY A 65 -34.06 26.11 32.57
N GLY A 66 -33.04 26.92 32.90
CA GLY A 66 -32.86 27.90 34.00
C GLY A 66 -32.55 27.13 35.30
N GLU A 67 -31.44 27.22 36.04
CA GLU A 67 -30.32 28.16 36.24
C GLU A 67 -29.09 27.39 36.82
N ALA A 68 -27.93 28.06 36.87
CA ALA A 68 -26.62 27.60 37.39
C ALA A 68 -26.44 27.95 38.90
N PRO A 69 -25.21 28.03 39.46
CA PRO A 69 -24.15 27.04 39.69
C PRO A 69 -23.75 26.94 41.19
N GLY A 70 -22.89 25.99 41.58
CA GLY A 70 -22.20 26.08 42.88
C GLY A 70 -21.46 24.82 43.34
N ASP A 71 -20.16 24.77 43.05
CA ASP A 71 -19.20 23.82 43.60
C ASP A 71 -18.51 24.42 44.84
N ARG A 72 -18.45 23.68 45.95
CA ARG A 72 -17.41 23.78 47.01
C ARG A 72 -17.56 22.70 48.10
N ARG A 73 -16.56 21.83 48.13
CA ARG A 73 -15.71 21.45 49.29
C ARG A 73 -16.27 20.64 50.49
N ARG A 74 -15.47 19.59 50.78
CA ARG A 74 -14.87 19.13 52.07
C ARG A 74 -15.53 17.96 52.84
N ALA A 75 -14.77 16.86 52.86
CA ALA A 75 -14.03 16.27 53.99
C ALA A 75 -14.74 15.34 55.01
N GLY A 76 -14.07 14.18 55.24
CA GLY A 76 -13.98 13.38 56.48
C GLY A 76 -15.23 12.63 56.93
N GLU A 77 -15.19 11.54 57.70
CA GLU A 77 -14.18 10.54 58.07
C GLU A 77 -14.94 9.43 58.84
N ARG A 78 -14.47 8.17 58.73
CA ARG A 78 -14.47 7.05 59.71
C ARG A 78 -15.76 6.29 60.16
N GLY A 79 -15.55 4.97 60.30
CA GLY A 79 -16.28 4.03 61.17
C GLY A 79 -16.32 2.60 60.59
N ALA A 80 -15.28 1.76 60.77
CA ALA A 80 -15.04 0.82 61.88
C ALA A 80 -15.63 -0.61 61.67
N GLY A 81 -14.80 -1.65 61.85
CA GLY A 81 -15.22 -3.06 61.91
C GLY A 81 -14.04 -4.05 61.84
N ALA A 82 -13.73 -4.70 62.96
CA ALA A 82 -12.51 -5.46 63.26
C ALA A 82 -12.63 -7.01 63.11
N ARG A 83 -11.47 -7.71 63.14
CA ARG A 83 -11.09 -8.97 63.87
C ARG A 83 -10.04 -9.78 63.07
N SER A 84 -8.76 -9.87 63.48
CA SER A 84 -8.09 -10.89 64.35
C SER A 84 -7.95 -12.28 63.66
N ARG A 85 -6.82 -12.99 63.54
CA ARG A 85 -5.73 -13.40 64.47
C ARG A 85 -4.60 -14.12 63.66
N GLU A 86 -3.30 -13.89 63.97
CA GLU A 86 -2.25 -14.83 64.49
C GLU A 86 -1.97 -16.13 63.68
N GLN A 87 -0.75 -16.68 63.49
CA GLN A 87 0.51 -16.60 64.24
C GLN A 87 1.68 -17.30 63.47
N SER A 88 2.91 -16.77 63.64
CA SER A 88 4.22 -17.45 63.82
C SER A 88 4.80 -18.44 62.78
N ARG A 89 6.05 -18.22 62.32
CA ARG A 89 7.32 -18.71 62.95
C ARG A 89 8.57 -18.30 62.13
N GLN A 90 9.63 -17.93 62.85
CA GLN A 90 10.98 -17.60 62.40
C GLN A 90 11.98 -18.72 62.74
N SER A 91 13.10 -18.80 62.01
CA SER A 91 14.47 -19.11 62.52
C SER A 91 15.49 -18.82 61.42
N ARG A 92 16.30 -17.73 61.48
CA ARG A 92 17.67 -17.59 62.07
C ARG A 92 18.73 -18.52 61.43
N ALA A 93 19.69 -17.98 60.65
CA ALA A 93 21.00 -17.37 61.04
C ALA A 93 22.09 -18.46 61.26
N ALA A 94 23.39 -18.37 61.00
CA ALA A 94 24.36 -17.35 60.57
C ALA A 94 25.70 -18.08 60.28
N GLY A 95 26.66 -17.47 59.57
CA GLY A 95 28.06 -17.55 59.99
C GLY A 95 29.10 -17.19 58.92
N ALA A 96 29.89 -16.16 59.20
CA ALA A 96 30.91 -15.56 58.35
C ALA A 96 32.30 -16.20 58.55
N LEU A 97 33.25 -15.94 57.62
CA LEU A 97 34.67 -15.61 57.90
C LEU A 97 35.41 -15.21 56.59
N ARG A 98 36.16 -14.09 56.66
CA ARG A 98 37.25 -13.60 55.78
C ARG A 98 38.57 -13.66 56.61
N PRO A 99 39.82 -13.48 56.10
CA PRO A 99 40.25 -12.76 54.86
C PRO A 99 41.44 -13.38 54.09
N HIS A 100 41.75 -12.85 52.89
CA HIS A 100 43.08 -12.35 52.44
C HIS A 100 43.05 -11.97 50.94
N SER A 101 43.62 -10.81 50.61
CA SER A 101 43.84 -10.30 49.23
C SER A 101 45.31 -10.51 48.83
N PRO A 102 45.66 -10.63 47.52
CA PRO A 102 45.93 -9.41 46.72
C PRO A 102 45.55 -9.46 45.21
N ARG A 103 45.00 -8.32 44.75
CA ARG A 103 45.13 -7.62 43.45
C ARG A 103 45.45 -8.39 42.14
N GLN A 104 44.53 -8.34 41.16
CA GLN A 104 44.56 -7.54 39.90
C GLN A 104 43.58 -8.11 38.83
N GLY A 105 42.91 -7.24 38.06
CA GLY A 105 42.34 -7.58 36.74
C GLY A 105 40.82 -7.41 36.61
N ALA A 106 40.39 -6.41 35.84
CA ALA A 106 39.01 -6.01 35.63
C ALA A 106 38.23 -6.97 34.71
N ALA A 107 37.09 -7.48 35.19
CA ALA A 107 35.99 -7.99 34.38
C ALA A 107 34.72 -8.08 35.24
N GLY A 108 33.75 -7.19 35.03
CA GLY A 108 32.43 -7.34 35.63
C GLY A 108 31.69 -6.02 35.84
N ASP A 109 31.08 -5.49 34.77
CA ASP A 109 30.02 -4.48 34.93
C ASP A 109 28.89 -4.58 33.89
N LEU A 110 28.70 -5.74 33.26
CA LEU A 110 27.58 -5.99 32.33
C LEU A 110 26.43 -6.80 32.94
N SER A 111 26.59 -7.31 34.17
CA SER A 111 25.57 -8.09 34.88
C SER A 111 24.61 -7.22 35.71
N ALA A 112 25.10 -6.10 36.27
CA ALA A 112 24.30 -5.24 37.14
C ALA A 112 23.24 -4.42 36.39
N ALA A 113 23.54 -3.96 35.17
CA ALA A 113 22.60 -3.22 34.33
C ALA A 113 21.40 -4.09 33.88
N TRP A 114 21.65 -5.37 33.60
CA TRP A 114 20.62 -6.33 33.20
C TRP A 114 19.70 -6.72 34.37
N GLN A 115 20.24 -6.82 35.59
CA GLN A 115 19.44 -7.08 36.79
C GLN A 115 18.56 -5.87 37.19
N LEU A 116 19.04 -4.65 36.95
CA LEU A 116 18.25 -3.42 37.20
C LEU A 116 17.06 -3.29 36.23
N MET A 117 17.22 -3.68 34.96
CA MET A 117 16.13 -3.70 33.97
C MET A 117 15.07 -4.75 34.29
N ARG A 118 15.46 -5.91 34.85
CA ARG A 118 14.50 -6.96 35.25
C ARG A 118 13.63 -6.56 36.43
N GLN A 119 14.14 -5.73 37.36
CA GLN A 119 13.36 -5.24 38.51
C GLN A 119 12.37 -4.13 38.12
N LEU A 120 12.61 -3.40 37.02
CA LEU A 120 11.68 -2.38 36.51
C LEU A 120 10.49 -2.95 35.72
N LEU A 121 10.58 -4.19 35.25
CA LEU A 121 9.53 -4.82 34.43
C LEU A 121 8.46 -5.56 35.26
N HIS A 122 8.68 -5.78 36.56
CA HIS A 122 7.73 -6.44 37.44
C HIS A 122 7.64 -5.76 38.81
N GLY A 123 6.71 -4.82 38.97
CA GLY A 123 6.40 -4.20 40.26
C GLY A 123 5.10 -3.39 40.19
N GLY A 124 4.20 -3.66 41.14
CA GLY A 124 2.88 -3.03 41.29
C GLY A 124 2.92 -1.57 41.76
N PRO A 125 1.79 -1.05 42.29
CA PRO A 125 1.44 0.37 42.23
C PRO A 125 2.19 1.19 43.28
N ASP A 126 3.31 1.82 42.90
CA ASP A 126 3.87 3.01 43.57
C ASP A 126 4.97 3.70 42.72
N ALA A 127 4.64 3.99 41.45
CA ALA A 127 5.55 4.69 40.53
C ALA A 127 5.13 6.16 40.33
N ALA A 128 5.30 7.00 41.34
CA ALA A 128 5.00 8.44 41.24
C ALA A 128 6.15 9.39 41.64
N GLN A 129 7.38 8.92 41.87
CA GLN A 129 8.50 9.80 42.29
C GLN A 129 9.80 9.69 41.47
N GLY A 130 9.82 8.96 40.35
CA GLY A 130 10.99 8.85 39.47
C GLY A 130 11.02 9.78 38.25
N ALA A 131 9.92 10.50 37.95
CA ALA A 131 9.74 11.18 36.66
C ALA A 131 10.50 12.51 36.50
N ASP A 132 11.10 13.06 37.57
CA ASP A 132 11.70 14.40 37.55
C ASP A 132 13.23 14.40 37.35
N SER A 133 13.91 13.28 37.58
CA SER A 133 15.35 13.14 37.33
C SER A 133 15.68 12.85 35.85
N ALA A 134 14.80 12.10 35.16
CA ALA A 134 14.91 11.83 33.73
C ALA A 134 14.71 13.09 32.87
N ARG A 135 13.84 14.02 33.31
CA ARG A 135 13.61 15.30 32.61
C ARG A 135 14.78 16.29 32.70
N ARG A 136 15.66 16.15 33.71
CA ARG A 136 16.85 17.01 33.86
C ARG A 136 18.01 16.56 32.97
N HIS A 137 18.14 15.27 32.69
CA HIS A 137 19.16 14.75 31.75
C HIS A 137 18.82 15.09 30.28
N ASP A 138 17.54 15.18 29.95
CA ASP A 138 17.06 15.52 28.60
C ASP A 138 17.27 17.00 28.21
N ARG A 139 17.49 17.91 29.17
CA ARG A 139 17.80 19.33 28.87
C ARG A 139 19.27 19.58 28.53
N ARG A 140 20.22 18.78 29.05
CA ARG A 140 21.67 18.95 28.76
C ARG A 140 22.09 18.31 27.44
N LEU A 141 21.33 17.33 26.92
CA LEU A 141 21.62 16.67 25.65
C LEU A 141 21.09 17.42 24.41
N ARG A 142 20.17 18.38 24.57
CA ARG A 142 19.69 19.23 23.45
C ARG A 142 20.71 20.27 22.98
N GLY A 143 21.67 20.64 23.83
CA GLY A 143 22.71 21.63 23.49
C GLY A 143 23.88 21.08 22.67
N LEU A 144 24.09 19.76 22.68
CA LEU A 144 25.25 19.10 22.06
C LEU A 144 24.97 18.44 20.70
N ARG A 145 23.70 18.42 20.24
CA ARG A 145 23.31 17.94 18.89
C ARG A 145 23.48 18.99 17.77
N ARG A 146 24.15 20.12 18.02
CA ARG A 146 24.21 21.25 17.07
C ARG A 146 25.50 21.37 16.28
N ILE A 147 26.36 20.37 16.32
CA ILE A 147 27.57 20.34 15.50
C ILE A 147 27.65 18.95 14.87
N ILE A 148 27.19 18.86 13.63
CA ILE A 148 27.81 18.16 12.48
C ILE A 148 26.87 18.37 11.28
N VAL A 149 27.32 19.26 10.40
CA VAL A 149 27.00 19.45 8.97
C VAL A 149 25.57 19.87 8.59
N ARG A 150 25.43 21.18 8.30
CA ARG A 150 24.52 21.70 7.28
C ARG A 150 24.81 20.99 5.94
N GLN A 151 24.20 19.84 5.67
CA GLN A 151 23.98 19.48 4.27
C GLN A 151 22.69 20.20 3.86
N GLY A 152 22.85 21.29 3.12
CA GLY A 152 21.73 22.01 2.53
C GLY A 152 20.88 21.09 1.65
N MET A 153 19.68 21.53 1.32
CA MET A 153 18.81 20.80 0.39
C MET A 153 19.59 20.46 -0.90
N ILE A 154 19.75 19.16 -1.18
CA ILE A 154 20.36 18.70 -2.44
C ILE A 154 19.40 19.11 -3.56
N VAL A 155 19.91 19.87 -4.53
CA VAL A 155 19.11 20.32 -5.68
C VAL A 155 18.81 19.10 -6.57
N PRO A 156 17.54 18.71 -6.75
CA PRO A 156 17.23 17.62 -7.64
C PRO A 156 17.37 18.07 -9.10
N ARG A 157 17.91 17.20 -9.96
CA ARG A 157 17.97 17.42 -11.40
C ARG A 157 16.55 17.35 -11.98
N TRP A 158 16.13 18.39 -12.69
CA TRP A 158 14.86 18.35 -13.41
C TRP A 158 14.93 17.38 -14.58
N VAL A 159 13.97 16.46 -14.64
CA VAL A 159 13.78 15.55 -15.75
C VAL A 159 12.46 15.90 -16.40
N LEU A 160 12.53 16.65 -17.50
CA LEU A 160 11.36 17.02 -18.29
C LEU A 160 10.82 15.79 -19.01
N THR A 161 9.52 15.57 -18.87
CA THR A 161 8.81 14.58 -19.67
C THR A 161 8.83 15.02 -21.12
N LYS A 162 8.99 14.07 -22.06
CA LYS A 162 8.98 14.35 -23.50
C LYS A 162 7.76 15.20 -23.87
N SER A 163 7.97 16.29 -24.57
CA SER A 163 6.88 17.18 -25.01
C SER A 163 5.84 16.42 -25.83
N ALA A 164 4.56 16.70 -25.55
CA ALA A 164 3.47 16.22 -26.39
C ALA A 164 3.54 16.85 -27.78
N ASP A 165 3.04 16.14 -28.79
CA ASP A 165 2.79 16.71 -30.10
C ASP A 165 1.79 17.89 -29.96
N PRO A 166 2.17 19.12 -30.35
CA PRO A 166 1.30 20.30 -30.23
C PRO A 166 -0.01 20.17 -31.03
N ASP A 167 0.01 19.52 -32.19
CA ASP A 167 -1.19 19.36 -33.02
C ASP A 167 -2.15 18.33 -32.42
N ALA A 168 -1.62 17.22 -31.93
CA ALA A 168 -2.40 16.24 -31.18
C ALA A 168 -3.01 16.85 -29.91
N THR A 169 -2.23 17.68 -29.20
CA THR A 169 -2.66 18.38 -27.99
C THR A 169 -3.83 19.31 -28.27
N ARG A 170 -3.70 20.22 -29.24
CA ARG A 170 -4.77 21.16 -29.63
C ARG A 170 -6.02 20.43 -30.11
N SER A 171 -5.84 19.36 -30.90
CA SER A 171 -6.95 18.54 -31.40
C SER A 171 -7.72 17.88 -30.27
N LEU A 172 -7.02 17.27 -29.29
CA LEU A 172 -7.64 16.64 -28.14
C LEU A 172 -8.31 17.65 -27.21
N ALA A 173 -7.66 18.79 -26.96
CA ALA A 173 -8.19 19.89 -26.17
C ALA A 173 -9.53 20.39 -26.74
N ALA A 174 -9.58 20.65 -28.05
CA ALA A 174 -10.79 21.08 -28.74
C ALA A 174 -11.88 20.00 -28.72
N ALA A 175 -11.53 18.74 -29.00
CA ALA A 175 -12.48 17.63 -29.05
C ALA A 175 -13.16 17.35 -27.69
N LEU A 176 -12.40 17.45 -26.60
CA LEU A 176 -12.90 17.18 -25.24
C LEU A 176 -13.31 18.44 -24.47
N ARG A 177 -13.04 19.63 -25.01
CA ARG A 177 -13.23 20.93 -24.36
C ARG A 177 -12.54 20.97 -22.99
N ILE A 178 -11.24 20.67 -23.01
CA ILE A 178 -10.37 20.68 -21.83
C ILE A 178 -9.18 21.63 -22.07
N PRO A 179 -8.56 22.17 -21.00
CA PRO A 179 -7.37 23.01 -21.13
C PRO A 179 -6.22 22.29 -21.83
N ASP A 180 -5.41 23.04 -22.58
CA ASP A 180 -4.25 22.52 -23.32
C ASP A 180 -3.27 21.79 -22.40
N ALA A 181 -3.03 22.30 -21.19
CA ALA A 181 -2.19 21.65 -20.20
C ALA A 181 -2.66 20.23 -19.84
N LEU A 182 -3.98 20.01 -19.69
CA LEU A 182 -4.52 18.67 -19.42
C LEU A 182 -4.44 17.79 -20.67
N ALA A 183 -4.72 18.33 -21.85
CA ALA A 183 -4.59 17.59 -23.11
C ALA A 183 -3.14 17.13 -23.36
N ALA A 184 -2.16 18.00 -23.10
CA ALA A 184 -0.74 17.69 -23.24
C ALA A 184 -0.34 16.52 -22.32
N ILE A 185 -0.75 16.55 -21.05
CA ILE A 185 -0.51 15.47 -20.09
C ILE A 185 -1.14 14.15 -20.58
N LEU A 186 -2.34 14.18 -21.15
CA LEU A 186 -3.00 12.98 -21.68
C LEU A 186 -2.24 12.43 -22.90
N VAL A 187 -1.82 13.28 -23.83
CA VAL A 187 -1.03 12.89 -25.00
C VAL A 187 0.32 12.29 -24.57
N GLN A 188 1.02 12.90 -23.61
CA GLN A 188 2.28 12.37 -23.04
C GLN A 188 2.11 10.96 -22.46
N ARG A 189 0.93 10.64 -21.94
CA ARG A 189 0.58 9.33 -21.36
C ARG A 189 0.09 8.32 -22.40
N GLY A 190 0.17 8.64 -23.70
CA GLY A 190 -0.34 7.80 -24.77
C GLY A 190 -1.86 7.82 -24.92
N LEU A 191 -2.56 8.78 -24.30
CA LEU A 191 -4.01 8.92 -24.32
C LEU A 191 -4.46 10.00 -25.33
N GLY A 192 -3.83 10.06 -26.50
CA GLY A 192 -4.06 11.10 -27.50
C GLY A 192 -5.41 10.99 -28.25
N SER A 193 -6.07 9.83 -28.21
CA SER A 193 -7.40 9.64 -28.80
C SER A 193 -8.49 10.17 -27.86
N ALA A 194 -9.46 10.90 -28.42
CA ALA A 194 -10.59 11.44 -27.66
C ALA A 194 -11.39 10.35 -26.91
N ASP A 195 -11.62 9.19 -27.53
CA ASP A 195 -12.35 8.09 -26.90
C ASP A 195 -11.55 7.44 -25.77
N VAL A 196 -10.24 7.27 -25.96
CA VAL A 196 -9.32 6.71 -24.97
C VAL A 196 -9.17 7.66 -23.77
N ALA A 197 -8.92 8.95 -24.02
CA ALA A 197 -8.84 9.97 -22.98
C ALA A 197 -10.17 10.09 -22.20
N LYS A 198 -11.31 10.09 -22.89
CA LYS A 198 -12.62 10.16 -22.24
C LYS A 198 -12.86 8.95 -21.34
N ALA A 199 -12.51 7.74 -21.79
CA ALA A 199 -12.59 6.53 -20.99
C ALA A 199 -11.69 6.60 -19.75
N PHE A 200 -10.47 7.11 -19.90
CA PHE A 200 -9.51 7.26 -18.81
C PHE A 200 -9.99 8.27 -17.75
N LEU A 201 -10.52 9.42 -18.18
CA LEU A 201 -11.03 10.48 -17.31
C LEU A 201 -12.38 10.15 -16.67
N ARG A 202 -13.11 9.18 -17.23
CA ARG A 202 -14.43 8.72 -16.77
C ARG A 202 -14.46 7.19 -16.70
N PRO A 203 -13.79 6.59 -15.69
CA PRO A 203 -13.80 5.14 -15.50
C PRO A 203 -15.22 4.60 -15.36
N ASP A 204 -15.46 3.41 -15.89
CA ASP A 204 -16.77 2.77 -15.98
C ASP A 204 -16.63 1.27 -15.70
N LEU A 205 -17.49 0.72 -14.81
CA LEU A 205 -17.47 -0.69 -14.43
C LEU A 205 -17.86 -1.62 -15.59
N GLU A 206 -18.64 -1.14 -16.55
CA GLU A 206 -19.02 -1.93 -17.74
C GLU A 206 -17.84 -2.23 -18.68
N ARG A 207 -16.68 -1.61 -18.44
CA ARG A 207 -15.44 -1.82 -19.21
C ARG A 207 -14.49 -2.84 -18.58
N LEU A 208 -14.87 -3.49 -17.48
CA LEU A 208 -14.09 -4.60 -16.94
C LEU A 208 -14.12 -5.77 -17.93
N SER A 209 -12.97 -6.44 -18.08
CA SER A 209 -12.84 -7.55 -19.02
C SER A 209 -13.65 -8.77 -18.58
N ASP A 210 -13.94 -9.70 -19.50
CA ASP A 210 -14.60 -10.96 -19.15
C ASP A 210 -13.63 -11.92 -18.43
N PRO A 211 -13.88 -12.33 -17.18
CA PRO A 211 -13.01 -13.28 -16.48
C PRO A 211 -12.94 -14.67 -17.13
N HIS A 212 -13.94 -15.09 -17.92
CA HIS A 212 -13.94 -16.43 -18.55
C HIS A 212 -12.88 -16.59 -19.64
N CYS A 213 -12.22 -15.52 -20.08
CA CYS A 213 -11.11 -15.62 -21.03
C CYS A 213 -9.78 -16.06 -20.39
N TRP A 214 -9.73 -16.18 -19.06
CA TRP A 214 -8.51 -16.52 -18.32
C TRP A 214 -8.21 -18.02 -18.39
N ALA A 215 -6.92 -18.35 -18.45
CA ALA A 215 -6.48 -19.74 -18.39
C ALA A 215 -6.90 -20.38 -17.05
N ASP A 216 -7.34 -21.64 -17.10
CA ASP A 216 -7.87 -22.44 -15.99
C ASP A 216 -9.07 -21.88 -15.22
N MET A 217 -9.71 -20.78 -15.68
CA MET A 217 -10.88 -20.21 -14.99
C MET A 217 -11.98 -21.26 -14.82
N ASP A 218 -12.38 -21.94 -15.90
CA ASP A 218 -13.43 -22.95 -15.85
C ASP A 218 -13.08 -24.12 -14.90
N VAL A 219 -11.82 -24.55 -14.88
CA VAL A 219 -11.35 -25.62 -13.96
C VAL A 219 -11.45 -25.17 -12.51
N ALA A 220 -11.05 -23.93 -12.20
CA ALA A 220 -11.16 -23.37 -10.86
C ALA A 220 -12.63 -23.24 -10.42
N LEU A 221 -13.52 -22.79 -11.32
CA LEU A 221 -14.96 -22.68 -11.07
C LEU A 221 -15.59 -24.03 -10.76
N ASP A 222 -15.28 -25.07 -11.53
CA ASP A 222 -15.80 -26.43 -11.32
C ASP A 222 -15.36 -27.00 -9.98
N LEU A 223 -14.09 -26.84 -9.60
CA LEU A 223 -13.55 -27.30 -8.32
C LEU A 223 -14.22 -26.59 -7.14
N LEU A 224 -14.39 -25.27 -7.22
CA LEU A 224 -15.05 -24.49 -6.18
C LEU A 224 -16.53 -24.85 -6.07
N ALA A 225 -17.24 -24.89 -7.19
CA ALA A 225 -18.65 -25.25 -7.22
C ALA A 225 -18.89 -26.66 -6.66
N ARG A 226 -18.03 -27.61 -7.02
CA ARG A 226 -18.05 -28.97 -6.44
C ARG A 226 -17.81 -28.91 -4.93
N ALA A 227 -16.81 -28.17 -4.47
CA ALA A 227 -16.51 -28.09 -3.04
C ALA A 227 -17.67 -27.48 -2.24
N VAL A 228 -18.34 -26.46 -2.77
CA VAL A 228 -19.54 -25.87 -2.14
C VAL A 228 -20.70 -26.87 -2.11
N ARG A 229 -21.02 -27.52 -3.25
CA ARG A 229 -22.16 -28.46 -3.36
C ARG A 229 -21.97 -29.70 -2.49
N GLU A 230 -20.75 -30.22 -2.43
CA GLU A 230 -20.40 -31.42 -1.66
C GLU A 230 -20.02 -31.10 -0.20
N GLN A 231 -20.08 -29.83 0.24
CA GLN A 231 -19.67 -29.40 1.58
C GLN A 231 -18.24 -29.82 1.95
N ARG A 232 -17.35 -29.83 0.96
CA ARG A 232 -15.93 -30.13 1.14
C ARG A 232 -15.24 -28.93 1.80
N PRO A 233 -14.55 -29.10 2.95
CA PRO A 233 -13.87 -27.99 3.61
C PRO A 233 -12.82 -27.36 2.69
N ILE A 234 -12.85 -26.02 2.61
CA ILE A 234 -11.94 -25.22 1.79
C ILE A 234 -10.99 -24.46 2.70
N LEU A 235 -9.68 -24.58 2.47
CA LEU A 235 -8.70 -23.66 3.04
C LEU A 235 -8.49 -22.50 2.07
N VAL A 236 -8.65 -21.27 2.54
CA VAL A 236 -8.25 -20.06 1.81
C VAL A 236 -6.95 -19.57 2.42
N HIS A 237 -5.85 -19.70 1.68
CA HIS A 237 -4.50 -19.38 2.14
C HIS A 237 -4.02 -18.06 1.53
N GLY A 238 -3.90 -17.01 2.34
CA GLY A 238 -3.39 -15.71 1.89
C GLY A 238 -1.94 -15.45 2.21
N ASP A 239 -1.35 -14.46 1.56
CA ASP A 239 -0.13 -13.81 2.03
C ASP A 239 -0.38 -12.89 3.25
N TYR A 240 0.69 -12.55 3.96
CA TYR A 240 0.67 -11.77 5.21
C TYR A 240 0.46 -10.27 5.03
N ASP A 241 0.51 -9.75 3.82
CA ASP A 241 0.33 -8.32 3.56
C ASP A 241 -1.14 -7.94 3.30
N VAL A 242 -1.39 -6.67 3.01
CA VAL A 242 -2.75 -6.15 2.80
C VAL A 242 -3.45 -6.84 1.62
N ASP A 243 -2.72 -7.20 0.56
CA ASP A 243 -3.32 -7.78 -0.64
C ASP A 243 -3.75 -9.22 -0.38
N GLY A 244 -2.85 -10.07 0.11
CA GLY A 244 -3.18 -11.43 0.56
C GLY A 244 -4.30 -11.50 1.60
N GLN A 245 -4.31 -10.57 2.57
CA GLN A 245 -5.38 -10.47 3.57
C GLN A 245 -6.73 -10.07 2.97
N CYS A 246 -6.76 -9.08 2.06
CA CYS A 246 -8.00 -8.63 1.40
C CYS A 246 -8.59 -9.70 0.48
N ALA A 247 -7.75 -10.36 -0.32
CA ALA A 247 -8.12 -11.46 -1.19
C ALA A 247 -8.73 -12.62 -0.38
N SER A 248 -8.06 -13.00 0.72
CA SER A 248 -8.51 -14.07 1.61
C SER A 248 -9.82 -13.72 2.30
N ALA A 249 -9.97 -12.50 2.80
CA ALA A 249 -11.21 -12.05 3.43
C ALA A 249 -12.38 -12.03 2.43
N MET A 250 -12.14 -11.55 1.20
CA MET A 250 -13.14 -11.50 0.14
C MET A 250 -13.64 -12.90 -0.25
N LEU A 251 -12.72 -13.80 -0.64
CA LEU A 251 -13.10 -15.15 -1.07
C LEU A 251 -13.77 -15.93 0.06
N THR A 252 -13.28 -15.77 1.29
CA THR A 252 -13.90 -16.39 2.47
C THR A 252 -15.35 -15.94 2.64
N ARG A 253 -15.62 -14.63 2.55
CA ARG A 253 -16.99 -14.09 2.69
C ARG A 253 -17.90 -14.55 1.54
N ILE A 254 -17.40 -14.56 0.31
CA ILE A 254 -18.18 -14.98 -0.87
C ILE A 254 -18.53 -16.47 -0.79
N LEU A 255 -17.54 -17.33 -0.53
CA LEU A 255 -17.75 -18.78 -0.42
C LEU A 255 -18.67 -19.14 0.76
N ARG A 256 -18.52 -18.46 1.91
CA ARG A 256 -19.46 -18.63 3.04
C ARG A 256 -20.88 -18.18 2.71
N SER A 257 -21.04 -17.13 1.90
CA SER A 257 -22.37 -16.70 1.43
C SER A 257 -23.06 -17.74 0.52
N ALA A 258 -22.27 -18.62 -0.10
CA ALA A 258 -22.75 -19.78 -0.85
C ALA A 258 -23.01 -21.02 0.04
N GLY A 259 -22.80 -20.91 1.35
CA GLY A 259 -22.94 -22.02 2.29
C GLY A 259 -21.73 -22.96 2.38
N ALA A 260 -20.54 -22.55 1.91
CA ALA A 260 -19.34 -23.37 2.02
C ALA A 260 -18.72 -23.34 3.42
N THR A 261 -18.07 -24.45 3.81
CA THR A 261 -17.21 -24.50 5.00
C THR A 261 -15.81 -24.01 4.63
N VAL A 262 -15.45 -22.82 5.12
CA VAL A 262 -14.20 -22.12 4.72
C VAL A 262 -13.35 -21.76 5.93
N HIS A 263 -12.07 -22.15 5.85
CA HIS A 263 -11.03 -21.86 6.82
C HIS A 263 -10.02 -20.87 6.22
N PRO A 264 -10.05 -19.59 6.59
CA PRO A 264 -9.04 -18.62 6.18
C PRO A 264 -7.76 -18.83 6.99
N PHE A 265 -6.60 -18.70 6.35
CA PHE A 265 -5.30 -18.80 7.00
C PHE A 265 -4.30 -17.85 6.33
N VAL A 266 -3.47 -17.21 7.16
CA VAL A 266 -2.36 -16.36 6.72
C VAL A 266 -1.11 -16.75 7.54
N PRO A 267 0.04 -17.01 6.89
CA PRO A 267 1.27 -17.43 7.57
C PRO A 267 1.93 -16.26 8.31
N HIS A 268 2.78 -16.59 9.29
CA HIS A 268 3.58 -15.60 9.99
C HIS A 268 4.90 -15.33 9.27
N ARG A 269 5.08 -14.13 8.71
CA ARG A 269 6.25 -13.73 7.90
C ARG A 269 7.62 -14.19 8.41
N ILE A 270 7.90 -14.00 9.70
CA ILE A 270 9.22 -14.32 10.29
C ILE A 270 9.40 -15.82 10.56
N ARG A 271 8.34 -16.51 11.00
CA ARG A 271 8.38 -17.91 11.45
C ARG A 271 8.20 -18.86 10.27
N ASP A 272 7.21 -18.58 9.44
CA ASP A 272 6.76 -19.47 8.36
C ASP A 272 7.33 -19.06 7.00
N GLY A 273 7.78 -17.81 6.87
CA GLY A 273 8.29 -17.25 5.62
C GLY A 273 7.20 -16.60 4.77
N TYR A 274 7.45 -16.54 3.47
CA TYR A 274 6.55 -16.03 2.44
C TYR A 274 6.09 -17.20 1.55
N ASP A 275 4.98 -17.03 0.85
CA ASP A 275 4.37 -17.98 -0.08
C ASP A 275 3.62 -19.17 0.60
N PHE A 276 2.93 -19.99 -0.20
CA PHE A 276 2.33 -21.23 0.24
C PHE A 276 3.42 -22.24 0.60
N GLY A 277 3.48 -22.60 1.89
CA GLY A 277 4.54 -23.43 2.44
C GLY A 277 4.06 -24.51 3.42
N PRO A 278 4.99 -25.12 4.19
CA PRO A 278 4.68 -26.18 5.14
C PRO A 278 3.61 -25.80 6.17
N ALA A 279 3.59 -24.55 6.64
CA ALA A 279 2.59 -24.06 7.59
C ALA A 279 1.18 -24.09 7.01
N GLY A 280 1.02 -23.64 5.75
CA GLY A 280 -0.26 -23.68 5.04
C GLY A 280 -0.75 -25.11 4.79
N LEU A 281 0.15 -26.03 4.40
CA LEU A 281 -0.19 -27.43 4.21
C LEU A 281 -0.57 -28.11 5.54
N ALA A 282 0.17 -27.84 6.62
CA ALA A 282 -0.14 -28.36 7.94
C ALA A 282 -1.52 -27.87 8.41
N GLU A 283 -1.85 -26.60 8.18
CA GLU A 283 -3.18 -26.07 8.48
C GLU A 283 -4.27 -26.73 7.63
N ALA A 284 -4.03 -26.92 6.33
CA ALA A 284 -4.97 -27.64 5.44
C ALA A 284 -5.29 -29.04 5.98
N GLN A 285 -4.26 -29.78 6.40
CA GLN A 285 -4.42 -31.11 6.99
C GLN A 285 -5.15 -31.06 8.33
N ARG A 286 -4.81 -30.09 9.20
CA ARG A 286 -5.44 -29.91 10.51
C ARG A 286 -6.94 -29.66 10.42
N VAL A 287 -7.38 -28.86 9.43
CA VAL A 287 -8.81 -28.57 9.22
C VAL A 287 -9.51 -29.58 8.31
N GLY A 288 -8.78 -30.61 7.84
CA GLY A 288 -9.34 -31.61 6.93
C GLY A 288 -9.74 -31.06 5.56
N ALA A 289 -9.06 -30.00 5.09
CA ALA A 289 -9.34 -29.36 3.82
C ALA A 289 -9.24 -30.36 2.66
N LYS A 290 -10.18 -30.26 1.73
CA LYS A 290 -10.19 -31.03 0.48
C LYS A 290 -9.91 -30.16 -0.74
N LEU A 291 -9.87 -28.85 -0.55
CA LEU A 291 -9.50 -27.85 -1.54
C LEU A 291 -8.72 -26.74 -0.84
N ILE A 292 -7.61 -26.33 -1.41
CA ILE A 292 -6.84 -25.14 -1.05
C ILE A 292 -7.03 -24.12 -2.18
N VAL A 293 -7.34 -22.88 -1.82
CA VAL A 293 -7.28 -21.73 -2.72
C VAL A 293 -6.24 -20.78 -2.16
N THR A 294 -5.15 -20.56 -2.89
CA THR A 294 -4.18 -19.55 -2.49
C THR A 294 -4.64 -18.17 -2.95
N CYS A 295 -4.23 -17.13 -2.22
CA CYS A 295 -4.57 -15.74 -2.47
C CYS A 295 -3.28 -14.91 -2.40
N ASP A 296 -2.88 -14.32 -3.52
CA ASP A 296 -1.67 -13.48 -3.61
C ASP A 296 -0.36 -14.24 -3.31
N CYS A 297 -0.39 -15.55 -3.56
CA CYS A 297 0.76 -16.43 -3.43
C CYS A 297 0.52 -17.74 -4.20
N GLY A 298 1.56 -18.56 -4.32
CA GLY A 298 1.49 -19.93 -4.80
C GLY A 298 2.12 -20.14 -6.17
N ILE A 299 2.38 -19.09 -6.96
CA ILE A 299 2.91 -19.25 -8.33
C ILE A 299 4.30 -19.86 -8.38
N THR A 300 5.11 -19.66 -7.33
CA THR A 300 6.44 -20.26 -7.18
C THR A 300 6.50 -21.43 -6.21
N ALA A 301 5.39 -21.78 -5.57
CA ALA A 301 5.30 -22.76 -4.48
C ALA A 301 5.30 -24.23 -4.95
N ASN A 302 6.09 -24.56 -5.98
CA ASN A 302 6.15 -25.88 -6.62
C ASN A 302 6.22 -27.06 -5.61
N PRO A 303 7.13 -27.05 -4.60
CA PRO A 303 7.23 -28.16 -3.65
C PRO A 303 5.99 -28.29 -2.75
N ALA A 304 5.45 -27.16 -2.28
CA ALA A 304 4.30 -27.16 -1.36
C ALA A 304 3.01 -27.60 -2.07
N VAL A 305 2.80 -27.12 -3.31
CA VAL A 305 1.67 -27.54 -4.14
C VAL A 305 1.77 -29.04 -4.45
N SER A 306 2.96 -29.54 -4.82
CA SER A 306 3.19 -30.97 -5.05
C SER A 306 2.85 -31.81 -3.82
N ALA A 307 3.29 -31.37 -2.63
CA ALA A 307 3.00 -32.05 -1.37
C ALA A 307 1.50 -32.05 -1.03
N ALA A 308 0.79 -30.94 -1.27
CA ALA A 308 -0.66 -30.87 -1.08
C ALA A 308 -1.41 -31.83 -2.02
N ARG A 309 -1.01 -31.89 -3.29
CA ARG A 309 -1.59 -32.82 -4.28
C ARG A 309 -1.32 -34.28 -3.91
N ALA A 310 -0.10 -34.60 -3.45
CA ALA A 310 0.25 -35.93 -2.96
C ALA A 310 -0.55 -36.33 -1.72
N ALA A 311 -0.95 -35.36 -0.89
CA ALA A 311 -1.87 -35.56 0.24
C ALA A 311 -3.35 -35.70 -0.17
N GLY A 312 -3.67 -35.71 -1.47
CA GLY A 312 -5.03 -35.84 -1.99
C GLY A 312 -5.87 -34.58 -1.85
N ILE A 313 -5.24 -33.41 -1.71
CA ILE A 313 -5.92 -32.11 -1.60
C ILE A 313 -5.90 -31.44 -2.98
N ASP A 314 -7.05 -30.96 -3.44
CA ASP A 314 -7.11 -30.14 -4.66
C ASP A 314 -6.53 -28.74 -4.37
N VAL A 315 -5.84 -28.14 -5.33
CA VAL A 315 -5.20 -26.84 -5.18
C VAL A 315 -5.57 -25.94 -6.36
N ILE A 316 -6.06 -24.75 -6.05
CA ILE A 316 -6.21 -23.63 -6.98
C ILE A 316 -5.22 -22.55 -6.54
N VAL A 317 -4.33 -22.16 -7.44
CA VAL A 317 -3.43 -21.03 -7.22
C VAL A 317 -4.10 -19.77 -7.75
N THR A 318 -4.20 -18.71 -6.94
CA THR A 318 -4.58 -17.37 -7.42
C THR A 318 -3.51 -16.37 -7.04
N ASP A 319 -2.83 -15.83 -8.05
CA ASP A 319 -1.61 -15.06 -7.89
C ASP A 319 -1.45 -14.04 -9.05
N HIS A 320 -0.51 -13.13 -8.90
CA HIS A 320 -0.19 -12.09 -9.88
C HIS A 320 1.32 -11.81 -10.01
N HIS A 321 2.14 -12.54 -9.24
CA HIS A 321 3.60 -12.48 -9.33
C HIS A 321 4.08 -13.03 -10.69
N LEU A 322 5.38 -12.89 -10.99
CA LEU A 322 5.91 -13.45 -12.23
C LEU A 322 6.02 -14.98 -12.10
N PRO A 323 5.41 -15.77 -13.01
CA PRO A 323 5.63 -17.20 -13.03
C PRO A 323 7.07 -17.56 -13.40
N ASP A 324 7.59 -18.64 -12.81
CA ASP A 324 8.81 -19.29 -13.26
C ASP A 324 8.58 -20.03 -14.60
N ASP A 325 9.63 -20.62 -15.16
CA ASP A 325 9.57 -21.42 -16.41
C ASP A 325 8.54 -22.56 -16.34
N ALA A 326 8.30 -23.09 -15.14
CA ALA A 326 7.31 -24.13 -14.87
C ALA A 326 6.27 -23.66 -13.85
N LEU A 327 5.00 -23.82 -14.22
CA LEU A 327 3.88 -23.57 -13.32
C LEU A 327 3.81 -24.64 -12.22
N PRO A 328 3.32 -24.29 -11.02
CA PRO A 328 3.12 -25.25 -9.95
C PRO A 328 2.11 -26.31 -10.40
N PRO A 329 2.26 -27.58 -9.96
CA PRO A 329 1.39 -28.68 -10.38
C PRO A 329 0.03 -28.65 -9.67
N ALA A 330 -0.61 -27.49 -9.62
CA ALA A 330 -1.95 -27.27 -9.09
C ALA A 330 -3.00 -27.80 -10.07
N ASN A 331 -4.25 -27.93 -9.60
CA ASN A 331 -5.36 -28.27 -10.49
C ASN A 331 -5.72 -27.11 -11.42
N ALA A 332 -5.54 -25.88 -10.95
CA ALA A 332 -5.78 -24.65 -11.70
C ALA A 332 -4.82 -23.56 -11.22
N VAL A 333 -4.30 -22.73 -12.13
CA VAL A 333 -3.44 -21.59 -11.81
C VAL A 333 -4.01 -20.32 -12.44
N LEU A 334 -4.67 -19.49 -11.64
CA LEU A 334 -5.21 -18.21 -12.09
C LEU A 334 -4.19 -17.10 -11.86
N ASP A 335 -3.48 -16.76 -12.93
CA ASP A 335 -2.53 -15.66 -12.93
C ASP A 335 -2.61 -14.92 -14.28
N PRO A 336 -2.85 -13.60 -14.29
CA PRO A 336 -2.95 -12.84 -15.54
C PRO A 336 -1.64 -12.81 -16.32
N ARG A 337 -0.48 -12.96 -15.67
CA ARG A 337 0.87 -12.93 -16.26
C ARG A 337 1.33 -14.25 -16.86
N ARG A 338 0.55 -15.32 -16.71
CA ARG A 338 0.74 -16.55 -17.50
C ARG A 338 0.79 -16.25 -18.99
N VAL A 339 1.73 -16.89 -19.68
CA VAL A 339 1.96 -16.73 -21.13
C VAL A 339 0.73 -17.10 -21.96
N ASP A 340 -0.01 -18.13 -21.54
CA ASP A 340 -1.21 -18.64 -22.21
C ASP A 340 -2.51 -17.92 -21.76
N CYS A 341 -2.45 -17.08 -20.74
CA CYS A 341 -3.61 -16.36 -20.23
C CYS A 341 -3.95 -15.15 -21.12
N LYS A 342 -5.22 -15.04 -21.54
CA LYS A 342 -5.70 -13.96 -22.43
C LYS A 342 -6.17 -12.71 -21.71
N SER A 343 -5.90 -12.58 -20.40
CA SER A 343 -6.28 -11.38 -19.63
C SER A 343 -5.80 -10.10 -20.34
N GLU A 344 -6.70 -9.14 -20.49
CA GLU A 344 -6.43 -7.82 -21.08
C GLU A 344 -5.55 -6.95 -20.16
N ASP A 345 -5.68 -7.13 -18.83
CA ASP A 345 -4.86 -6.46 -17.83
C ASP A 345 -3.94 -7.47 -17.12
N LYS A 346 -2.63 -7.23 -17.24
CA LYS A 346 -1.55 -8.07 -16.66
C LYS A 346 -1.08 -7.58 -15.29
N ASN A 347 -1.69 -6.50 -14.79
CA ASN A 347 -1.21 -5.76 -13.62
C ASN A 347 -2.18 -5.79 -12.45
N LEU A 348 -3.21 -6.64 -12.47
CA LEU A 348 -4.07 -6.83 -11.31
C LEU A 348 -3.23 -7.27 -10.11
N CYS A 349 -3.59 -6.80 -8.92
CA CYS A 349 -3.05 -7.32 -7.65
C CYS A 349 -3.74 -8.66 -7.30
N GLY A 350 -3.27 -9.42 -6.32
CA GLY A 350 -3.85 -10.70 -5.89
C GLY A 350 -5.35 -10.60 -5.55
N THR A 351 -5.77 -9.54 -4.87
CA THR A 351 -7.20 -9.24 -4.60
C THR A 351 -7.95 -8.91 -5.89
N GLY A 352 -7.30 -8.27 -6.86
CA GLY A 352 -7.86 -8.05 -8.19
C GLY A 352 -8.12 -9.38 -8.91
N VAL A 353 -7.18 -10.32 -8.86
CA VAL A 353 -7.33 -11.69 -9.39
C VAL A 353 -8.47 -12.43 -8.68
N ALA A 354 -8.50 -12.41 -7.35
CA ALA A 354 -9.58 -12.98 -6.55
C ALA A 354 -10.95 -12.36 -6.89
N PHE A 355 -10.98 -11.06 -7.23
CA PHE A 355 -12.20 -10.37 -7.66
C PHE A 355 -12.67 -10.88 -9.03
N LYS A 356 -11.76 -11.11 -9.99
CA LYS A 356 -12.11 -11.71 -11.29
C LYS A 356 -12.65 -13.14 -11.13
N LEU A 357 -12.01 -13.95 -10.28
CA LEU A 357 -12.53 -15.27 -9.92
C LEU A 357 -13.94 -15.15 -9.32
N ALA A 358 -14.13 -14.24 -8.36
CA ALA A 358 -15.43 -14.00 -7.76
C ALA A 358 -16.50 -13.54 -8.76
N GLN A 359 -16.14 -12.73 -9.76
CA GLN A 359 -17.06 -12.30 -10.83
C GLN A 359 -17.63 -13.50 -11.61
N ALA A 360 -16.80 -14.48 -11.96
CA ALA A 360 -17.25 -15.69 -12.65
C ALA A 360 -17.95 -16.68 -11.70
N LEU A 361 -17.44 -16.80 -10.47
CA LEU A 361 -17.92 -17.78 -9.49
C LEU A 361 -19.37 -17.55 -9.05
N VAL A 362 -19.80 -16.29 -8.91
CA VAL A 362 -21.16 -15.99 -8.46
C VAL A 362 -22.23 -16.52 -9.40
N GLU A 363 -21.97 -16.56 -10.70
CA GLU A 363 -22.90 -17.16 -11.67
C GLU A 363 -23.06 -18.67 -11.43
N VAL A 364 -21.93 -19.39 -11.32
CA VAL A 364 -21.90 -20.85 -11.13
C VAL A 364 -22.53 -21.28 -9.80
N LEU A 365 -22.44 -20.43 -8.78
CA LEU A 365 -23.04 -20.65 -7.46
C LEU A 365 -24.48 -20.13 -7.33
N GLY A 366 -25.05 -19.51 -8.37
CA GLY A 366 -26.41 -18.94 -8.33
C GLY A 366 -26.55 -17.73 -7.39
N LEU A 367 -25.45 -17.03 -7.13
CA LEU A 367 -25.39 -15.80 -6.33
C LEU A 367 -25.65 -14.56 -7.20
N SER A 368 -25.92 -13.43 -6.54
CA SER A 368 -26.14 -12.17 -7.25
C SER A 368 -24.87 -11.72 -8.01
N PRO A 369 -24.98 -11.30 -9.28
CA PRO A 369 -23.84 -10.76 -10.04
C PRO A 369 -23.29 -9.46 -9.42
N ASN A 370 -24.05 -8.80 -8.55
CA ASN A 370 -23.61 -7.61 -7.84
C ASN A 370 -22.80 -7.92 -6.56
N LEU A 371 -22.75 -9.18 -6.12
CA LEU A 371 -22.07 -9.56 -4.88
C LEU A 371 -20.57 -9.17 -4.87
N PRO A 372 -19.78 -9.43 -5.92
CA PRO A 372 -18.36 -9.04 -5.95
C PRO A 372 -18.19 -7.52 -5.84
N LEU A 373 -19.14 -6.73 -6.39
CA LEU A 373 -19.10 -5.27 -6.33
C LEU A 373 -19.23 -4.72 -4.90
N HIS A 374 -19.66 -5.52 -3.92
CA HIS A 374 -19.64 -5.12 -2.51
C HIS A 374 -18.23 -5.08 -1.90
N PHE A 375 -17.23 -5.66 -2.57
CA PHE A 375 -15.86 -5.78 -2.09
C PHE A 375 -14.88 -4.85 -2.80
N LEU A 376 -15.35 -3.89 -3.62
CA LEU A 376 -14.42 -2.95 -4.27
C LEU A 376 -13.61 -2.10 -3.27
N ASP A 377 -14.08 -1.96 -2.03
CA ASP A 377 -13.28 -1.33 -0.97
C ASP A 377 -12.07 -2.17 -0.56
N TYR A 378 -12.19 -3.50 -0.47
CA TYR A 378 -11.04 -4.41 -0.31
C TYR A 378 -10.13 -4.35 -1.54
N VAL A 379 -10.70 -4.42 -2.75
CA VAL A 379 -9.93 -4.33 -4.00
C VAL A 379 -9.13 -3.03 -4.04
N ALA A 380 -9.74 -1.87 -3.76
CA ALA A 380 -9.02 -0.60 -3.76
C ALA A 380 -7.94 -0.52 -2.68
N LEU A 381 -8.21 -1.02 -1.48
CA LEU A 381 -7.24 -1.05 -0.39
C LEU A 381 -6.00 -1.87 -0.79
N ALA A 382 -6.21 -3.07 -1.32
CA ALA A 382 -5.18 -3.98 -1.78
C ALA A 382 -4.39 -3.43 -2.98
N THR A 383 -5.07 -3.04 -4.05
CA THR A 383 -4.43 -2.52 -5.27
C THR A 383 -3.53 -1.31 -4.99
N ILE A 384 -3.92 -0.44 -4.05
CA ILE A 384 -3.08 0.70 -3.65
C ILE A 384 -1.93 0.26 -2.72
N ALA A 385 -2.18 -0.68 -1.81
CA ALA A 385 -1.16 -1.18 -0.89
C ALA A 385 -0.03 -1.93 -1.60
N ASP A 386 -0.36 -2.67 -2.65
CA ASP A 386 0.57 -3.46 -3.46
C ASP A 386 1.26 -2.63 -4.56
N VAL A 387 0.89 -1.35 -4.69
CA VAL A 387 1.57 -0.38 -5.57
C VAL A 387 1.56 -0.81 -7.05
N VAL A 388 0.56 -1.59 -7.47
CA VAL A 388 0.38 -1.94 -8.89
C VAL A 388 -0.08 -0.74 -9.72
N PRO A 389 0.21 -0.73 -11.03
CA PRO A 389 -0.21 0.35 -11.93
C PRO A 389 -1.71 0.68 -11.87
N LEU A 390 -2.05 1.93 -11.56
CA LEU A 390 -3.41 2.49 -11.54
C LEU A 390 -3.87 2.95 -12.93
N VAL A 391 -3.79 2.03 -13.89
CA VAL A 391 -4.29 2.14 -15.26
C VAL A 391 -5.28 1.00 -15.52
N GLY A 392 -5.83 0.89 -16.73
CA GLY A 392 -6.67 -0.26 -17.11
C GLY A 392 -7.81 -0.56 -16.13
N GLU A 393 -7.97 -1.83 -15.76
CA GLU A 393 -9.01 -2.28 -14.84
C GLU A 393 -8.73 -1.83 -13.40
N ASN A 394 -7.48 -1.84 -12.96
CA ASN A 394 -7.09 -1.34 -11.63
C ASN A 394 -7.60 0.09 -11.39
N ARG A 395 -7.49 0.96 -12.39
CA ARG A 395 -8.00 2.34 -12.30
C ARG A 395 -9.51 2.39 -12.07
N ILE A 396 -10.26 1.56 -12.80
CA ILE A 396 -11.72 1.47 -12.66
C ILE A 396 -12.04 0.97 -11.25
N LEU A 397 -11.48 -0.17 -10.86
CA LEU A 397 -11.73 -0.81 -9.56
C LEU A 397 -11.40 0.13 -8.40
N VAL A 398 -10.24 0.78 -8.42
CA VAL A 398 -9.81 1.71 -7.37
C VAL A 398 -10.69 2.97 -7.34
N ARG A 399 -11.11 3.51 -8.49
CA ARG A 399 -11.97 4.70 -8.54
C ARG A 399 -13.31 4.46 -7.85
N TYR A 400 -13.93 3.30 -8.06
CA TYR A 400 -15.19 2.94 -7.42
C TYR A 400 -14.98 2.44 -5.99
N GLY A 401 -13.89 1.72 -5.75
CA GLY A 401 -13.52 1.19 -4.46
C GLY A 401 -13.17 2.25 -3.42
N LEU A 402 -12.47 3.34 -3.79
CA LEU A 402 -12.22 4.46 -2.88
C LEU A 402 -13.52 5.14 -2.41
N LYS A 403 -14.53 5.22 -3.28
CA LYS A 403 -15.86 5.73 -2.90
C LYS A 403 -16.53 4.78 -1.90
N LYS A 404 -16.46 3.46 -2.15
CA LYS A 404 -17.00 2.46 -1.23
C LYS A 404 -16.25 2.42 0.10
N LEU A 405 -14.94 2.59 0.08
CA LEU A 405 -14.11 2.55 1.27
C LEU A 405 -14.48 3.68 2.25
N ALA A 406 -14.78 4.88 1.73
CA ALA A 406 -15.22 6.00 2.56
C ALA A 406 -16.53 5.71 3.31
N ASP A 407 -17.44 4.94 2.69
CA ASP A 407 -18.73 4.51 3.25
C ASP A 407 -18.78 2.97 3.39
N SER A 408 -17.70 2.36 3.88
CA SER A 408 -17.57 0.90 3.87
C SER A 408 -18.63 0.23 4.74
N ARG A 409 -19.18 -0.88 4.25
CA ARG A 409 -20.14 -1.70 5.01
C ARG A 409 -19.47 -2.59 6.06
N TRP A 410 -18.18 -2.86 5.91
CA TRP A 410 -17.46 -3.82 6.74
C TRP A 410 -17.07 -3.16 8.07
N VAL A 411 -17.52 -3.74 9.19
CA VAL A 411 -17.24 -3.19 10.53
C VAL A 411 -15.74 -3.01 10.78
N GLY A 412 -14.90 -3.93 10.30
CA GLY A 412 -13.45 -3.85 10.42
C GLY A 412 -12.83 -2.65 9.71
N LEU A 413 -13.21 -2.41 8.44
CA LEU A 413 -12.70 -1.25 7.70
C LEU A 413 -13.18 0.06 8.30
N ARG A 414 -14.44 0.14 8.76
CA ARG A 414 -14.94 1.33 9.47
C ARG A 414 -14.12 1.61 10.72
N ALA A 415 -13.90 0.60 11.56
CA ALA A 415 -13.08 0.75 12.77
C ALA A 415 -11.64 1.18 12.46
N LEU A 416 -11.04 0.66 11.39
CA LEU A 416 -9.71 1.06 10.92
C LEU A 416 -9.67 2.53 10.48
N ILE A 417 -10.66 2.97 9.69
CA ILE A 417 -10.78 4.34 9.18
C ILE A 417 -11.00 5.33 10.33
N GLU A 418 -11.87 4.99 11.28
CA GLU A 418 -12.14 5.80 12.47
C GLU A 418 -10.90 5.94 13.35
N THR A 419 -10.22 4.83 13.65
CA THR A 419 -8.98 4.81 14.45
C THR A 419 -7.87 5.61 13.79
N ALA A 420 -7.81 5.60 12.46
CA ALA A 420 -6.87 6.42 11.69
C ALA A 420 -7.22 7.93 11.64
N GLY A 421 -8.33 8.36 12.25
CA GLY A 421 -8.79 9.75 12.22
C GLY A 421 -9.32 10.22 10.87
N LEU A 422 -9.75 9.27 10.02
CA LEU A 422 -10.23 9.51 8.66
C LEU A 422 -11.76 9.39 8.52
N GLY A 423 -12.47 9.10 9.61
CA GLY A 423 -13.94 9.00 9.62
C GLY A 423 -14.63 10.24 9.05
N GLY A 424 -15.62 10.01 8.16
CA GLY A 424 -16.42 11.07 7.54
C GLY A 424 -15.68 11.94 6.50
N LYS A 425 -14.44 11.58 6.10
CA LYS A 425 -13.65 12.32 5.12
C LYS A 425 -13.60 11.58 3.77
N PRO A 426 -13.53 12.31 2.65
CA PRO A 426 -13.22 11.70 1.36
C PRO A 426 -11.86 11.00 1.39
N LEU A 427 -11.81 9.74 0.96
CA LEU A 427 -10.58 8.97 0.91
C LEU A 427 -9.93 9.06 -0.47
N ARG A 428 -8.60 9.27 -0.48
CA ARG A 428 -7.76 9.31 -1.68
C ARG A 428 -6.73 8.19 -1.61
N GLY A 429 -6.10 7.88 -2.74
CA GLY A 429 -5.04 6.88 -2.81
C GLY A 429 -3.92 7.10 -1.77
N ALA A 430 -3.55 8.36 -1.51
CA ALA A 430 -2.56 8.68 -0.48
C ALA A 430 -3.01 8.30 0.95
N HIS A 431 -4.29 8.44 1.30
CA HIS A 431 -4.79 7.99 2.60
C HIS A 431 -4.68 6.47 2.73
N VAL A 432 -4.98 5.75 1.66
CA VAL A 432 -4.85 4.29 1.64
C VAL A 432 -3.39 3.87 1.78
N GLY A 433 -2.52 4.32 0.87
CA GLY A 433 -1.12 3.88 0.81
C GLY A 433 -0.25 4.33 2.00
N PHE A 434 -0.53 5.49 2.60
CA PHE A 434 0.32 6.05 3.67
C PHE A 434 -0.31 6.01 5.07
N ILE A 435 -1.62 5.73 5.19
CA ILE A 435 -2.31 5.75 6.50
C ILE A 435 -2.98 4.40 6.78
N LEU A 436 -3.86 3.91 5.90
CA LEU A 436 -4.64 2.69 6.17
C LEU A 436 -3.81 1.41 5.99
N ALA A 437 -3.23 1.20 4.79
CA ALA A 437 -2.45 0.01 4.48
C ALA A 437 -1.27 -0.22 5.45
N PRO A 438 -0.52 0.81 5.89
CA PRO A 438 0.55 0.61 6.86
C PRO A 438 0.13 0.02 8.21
N ARG A 439 -1.14 0.20 8.63
CA ARG A 439 -1.66 -0.38 9.88
C ARG A 439 -1.82 -1.88 9.79
N LEU A 440 -2.38 -2.36 8.69
CA LEU A 440 -2.49 -3.80 8.39
C LEU A 440 -1.10 -4.42 8.14
N ASN A 441 -0.26 -3.77 7.35
CA ASN A 441 1.09 -4.23 7.06
C ASN A 441 2.00 -4.26 8.29
N ALA A 442 1.74 -3.43 9.31
CA ALA A 442 2.52 -3.46 10.55
C ALA A 442 2.35 -4.78 11.29
N ALA A 443 1.15 -5.37 11.27
CA ALA A 443 0.91 -6.70 11.83
C ALA A 443 1.76 -7.76 11.12
N GLY A 444 1.77 -7.81 9.79
CA GLY A 444 2.63 -8.76 9.05
C GLY A 444 4.13 -8.53 9.19
N ARG A 445 4.59 -7.36 9.69
CA ARG A 445 6.01 -7.03 9.84
C ARG A 445 6.56 -7.30 11.24
N ILE A 446 5.81 -6.98 12.27
CA ILE A 446 6.28 -7.03 13.66
C ILE A 446 5.26 -7.63 14.65
N GLY A 447 4.11 -8.12 14.17
CA GLY A 447 3.04 -8.75 14.96
C GLY A 447 2.49 -10.01 14.28
N ASP A 448 1.22 -10.34 14.54
CA ASP A 448 0.53 -11.46 13.90
C ASP A 448 -0.38 -10.97 12.77
N ALA A 449 -0.09 -11.37 11.54
CA ALA A 449 -0.89 -11.02 10.36
C ALA A 449 -2.35 -11.52 10.44
N ASN A 450 -2.62 -12.55 11.25
CA ASN A 450 -3.97 -13.05 11.45
C ASN A 450 -4.89 -11.99 12.09
N ASP A 451 -4.36 -11.06 12.88
CA ASP A 451 -5.20 -9.99 13.46
C ASP A 451 -5.74 -9.04 12.39
N GLY A 452 -4.98 -8.79 11.33
CA GLY A 452 -5.45 -8.02 10.18
C GLY A 452 -6.54 -8.75 9.40
N LEU A 453 -6.34 -10.05 9.12
CA LEU A 453 -7.37 -10.88 8.50
C LEU A 453 -8.65 -10.99 9.35
N ARG A 454 -8.50 -11.17 10.67
CA ARG A 454 -9.61 -11.20 11.63
C ARG A 454 -10.37 -9.88 11.66
N LEU A 455 -9.66 -8.74 11.60
CA LEU A 455 -10.31 -7.43 11.51
C LEU A 455 -11.16 -7.34 10.24
N LEU A 456 -10.66 -7.80 9.09
CA LEU A 456 -11.42 -7.77 7.84
C LEU A 456 -12.63 -8.73 7.87
N LEU A 457 -12.51 -9.85 8.57
CA LEU A 457 -13.56 -10.88 8.62
C LEU A 457 -14.60 -10.71 9.74
N THR A 458 -14.29 -10.01 10.83
CA THR A 458 -15.22 -9.88 11.95
C THR A 458 -16.51 -9.17 11.54
N GLU A 459 -17.60 -9.51 12.24
CA GLU A 459 -18.91 -8.89 12.12
C GLU A 459 -19.32 -8.19 13.42
N ASP A 460 -18.52 -8.33 14.48
CA ASP A 460 -18.71 -7.68 15.76
C ASP A 460 -18.02 -6.31 15.80
N PRO A 461 -18.77 -5.20 15.95
CA PRO A 461 -18.20 -3.87 16.10
C PRO A 461 -17.24 -3.73 17.29
N GLN A 462 -17.46 -4.47 18.39
CA GLN A 462 -16.59 -4.41 19.56
C GLN A 462 -15.24 -5.09 19.30
N GLU A 463 -15.26 -6.29 18.72
CA GLU A 463 -14.04 -6.95 18.25
C GLU A 463 -13.29 -6.09 17.21
N ALA A 464 -14.01 -5.52 16.23
CA ALA A 464 -13.42 -4.64 15.23
C ALA A 464 -12.70 -3.43 15.85
N ALA A 465 -13.33 -2.75 16.82
CA ALA A 465 -12.73 -1.61 17.51
C ALA A 465 -11.54 -2.01 18.39
N LYS A 466 -11.53 -3.23 18.96
CA LYS A 466 -10.38 -3.76 19.68
C LYS A 466 -9.21 -4.03 18.73
N LEU A 467 -9.43 -4.82 17.68
CA LEU A 467 -8.41 -5.18 16.69
C LEU A 467 -7.83 -3.93 16.00
N ALA A 468 -8.67 -2.95 15.62
CA ALA A 468 -8.18 -1.71 15.01
C ALA A 468 -7.24 -0.91 15.93
N ARG A 469 -7.49 -0.88 17.25
CA ARG A 469 -6.60 -0.23 18.23
C ARG A 469 -5.32 -1.01 18.45
N GLU A 470 -5.37 -2.34 18.40
CA GLU A 470 -4.19 -3.20 18.46
C GLU A 470 -3.28 -2.96 17.24
N LEU A 471 -3.86 -2.92 16.03
CA LEU A 471 -3.13 -2.58 14.81
C LEU A 471 -2.56 -1.15 14.84
N GLU A 472 -3.27 -0.18 15.42
CA GLU A 472 -2.74 1.17 15.64
C GLU A 472 -1.50 1.15 16.54
N THR A 473 -1.57 0.40 17.64
CA THR A 473 -0.48 0.27 18.61
C THR A 473 0.75 -0.37 17.96
N ILE A 474 0.54 -1.46 17.21
CA ILE A 474 1.60 -2.14 16.45
C ILE A 474 2.20 -1.19 15.40
N ASN A 475 1.36 -0.45 14.68
CA ASN A 475 1.84 0.52 13.70
C ASN A 475 2.65 1.65 14.33
N ALA A 476 2.24 2.18 15.48
CA ALA A 476 2.98 3.20 16.22
C ALA A 476 4.35 2.69 16.66
N ARG A 477 4.42 1.47 17.23
CA ARG A 477 5.68 0.81 17.59
C ARG A 477 6.58 0.60 16.39
N ARG A 478 6.02 0.16 15.26
CA ARG A 478 6.76 0.02 14.00
C ARG A 478 7.35 1.37 13.57
N GLN A 479 6.57 2.45 13.60
CA GLN A 479 7.05 3.78 13.23
C GLN A 479 8.16 4.29 14.15
N GLU A 480 8.08 4.00 15.46
CA GLU A 480 9.15 4.30 16.41
C GLU A 480 10.44 3.55 16.05
N MET A 481 10.35 2.24 15.77
CA MET A 481 11.48 1.44 15.30
C MET A 481 12.05 1.96 13.98
N ASP A 482 11.19 2.32 13.01
CA ASP A 482 11.60 2.92 11.75
C ASP A 482 12.42 4.21 11.99
N HIS A 483 12.02 5.04 12.95
CA HIS A 483 12.68 6.30 13.26
C HIS A 483 14.04 6.07 13.92
N LEU A 484 14.11 5.20 14.92
CA LEU A 484 15.36 4.86 15.60
C LEU A 484 16.38 4.26 14.62
N ILE A 485 15.97 3.28 13.81
CA ILE A 485 16.84 2.64 12.83
C ILE A 485 17.29 3.65 11.76
N LEU A 486 16.40 4.57 11.33
CA LEU A 486 16.76 5.62 10.37
C LEU A 486 17.80 6.58 10.95
N ASP A 487 17.62 7.06 12.18
CA ASP A 487 18.56 7.98 12.84
C ASP A 487 19.93 7.33 12.99
N GLU A 488 19.99 6.08 13.48
CA GLU A 488 21.23 5.32 13.58
C GLU A 488 21.88 5.06 12.22
N ALA A 489 21.08 4.70 11.21
CA ALA A 489 21.59 4.46 9.87
C ALA A 489 22.17 5.74 9.27
N ILE A 490 21.52 6.90 9.44
CA ILE A 490 22.05 8.20 9.01
C ILE A 490 23.37 8.49 9.72
N GLU A 491 23.46 8.28 11.04
CA GLU A 491 24.72 8.48 11.77
C GLU A 491 25.84 7.57 11.25
N LEU A 492 25.53 6.33 10.87
CA LEU A 492 26.49 5.41 10.26
C LEU A 492 26.88 5.85 8.85
N VAL A 493 25.92 6.26 8.02
CA VAL A 493 26.19 6.80 6.67
C VAL A 493 27.13 8.00 6.79
N ASP A 494 26.80 8.97 7.66
CA ASP A 494 27.58 10.21 7.80
C ASP A 494 29.02 9.95 8.30
N LYS A 495 29.26 8.83 9.01
CA LYS A 495 30.59 8.42 9.49
C LYS A 495 31.38 7.58 8.48
N THR A 496 30.71 6.84 7.60
CA THR A 496 31.33 5.76 6.82
C THR A 496 31.23 5.90 5.31
N LEU A 497 30.27 6.69 4.81
CA LEU A 497 30.05 6.88 3.38
C LEU A 497 31.12 7.80 2.79
N ASN A 498 31.91 7.26 1.87
CA ASN A 498 32.82 8.06 1.07
C ASN A 498 32.04 8.76 -0.06
N PRO A 499 32.44 9.97 -0.50
CA PRO A 499 31.79 10.65 -1.61
C PRO A 499 31.70 9.82 -2.90
N ASN A 500 32.68 8.94 -3.11
CA ASN A 500 32.79 8.06 -4.28
C ASN A 500 32.00 6.75 -4.15
N ASP A 501 31.42 6.46 -2.98
CA ASP A 501 30.64 5.24 -2.80
C ASP A 501 29.31 5.36 -3.56
N ALA A 502 29.13 4.44 -4.52
CA ALA A 502 27.95 4.36 -5.36
C ALA A 502 26.75 3.67 -4.68
N ALA A 503 26.95 3.04 -3.52
CA ALA A 503 25.92 2.33 -2.77
C ALA A 503 26.11 2.46 -1.25
N ILE A 504 25.10 2.07 -0.48
CA ILE A 504 25.12 2.05 0.99
C ILE A 504 24.88 0.60 1.45
N VAL A 505 25.76 0.05 2.28
CA VAL A 505 25.56 -1.28 2.90
C VAL A 505 25.88 -1.19 4.38
N LEU A 506 24.86 -1.35 5.22
CA LEU A 506 24.99 -1.23 6.68
C LEU A 506 24.38 -2.43 7.39
N GLY A 507 24.86 -2.74 8.59
CA GLY A 507 24.28 -3.79 9.42
C GLY A 507 24.44 -3.51 10.91
N ASN A 508 23.41 -3.78 11.70
CA ASN A 508 23.39 -3.55 13.14
C ASN A 508 22.52 -4.59 13.86
N ALA A 509 22.93 -5.01 15.05
CA ALA A 509 22.28 -6.07 15.82
C ALA A 509 20.97 -5.60 16.45
N ALA A 510 20.81 -4.29 16.65
CA ALA A 510 19.58 -3.70 17.15
C ALA A 510 18.47 -3.58 16.07
N TRP A 511 18.78 -3.86 14.80
CA TRP A 511 17.85 -3.60 13.70
C TRP A 511 16.90 -4.76 13.44
N HIS A 512 15.61 -4.46 13.44
CA HIS A 512 14.58 -5.47 13.22
C HIS A 512 14.38 -5.79 11.73
N PRO A 513 14.45 -7.06 11.30
CA PRO A 513 14.32 -7.46 9.89
C PRO A 513 13.00 -7.04 9.21
N GLY A 514 11.90 -6.94 9.96
CA GLY A 514 10.60 -6.48 9.44
C GLY A 514 10.55 -4.98 9.05
N VAL A 515 11.54 -4.20 9.48
CA VAL A 515 11.58 -2.72 9.36
C VAL A 515 12.65 -2.23 8.40
N ILE A 516 13.81 -2.88 8.36
CA ILE A 516 15.00 -2.44 7.59
C ILE A 516 14.70 -2.09 6.12
N GLY A 517 13.77 -2.77 5.44
CA GLY A 517 13.41 -2.44 4.06
C GLY A 517 12.72 -1.07 3.89
N ILE A 518 11.98 -0.60 4.90
CA ILE A 518 11.36 0.73 4.92
C ILE A 518 12.46 1.78 5.06
N VAL A 519 13.41 1.56 5.97
CA VAL A 519 14.52 2.49 6.20
C VAL A 519 15.45 2.55 4.98
N ALA A 520 15.75 1.41 4.35
CA ALA A 520 16.52 1.37 3.11
C ALA A 520 15.90 2.25 2.02
N SER A 521 14.56 2.24 1.89
CA SER A 521 13.84 3.10 0.92
C SER A 521 14.05 4.59 1.21
N ARG A 522 14.02 4.99 2.49
CA ARG A 522 14.26 6.39 2.90
C ARG A 522 15.71 6.83 2.69
N LEU A 523 16.67 5.92 2.85
CA LEU A 523 18.08 6.19 2.58
C LEU A 523 18.32 6.35 1.07
N VAL A 524 17.69 5.51 0.23
CA VAL A 524 17.69 5.70 -1.23
C VAL A 524 17.15 7.09 -1.59
N GLU A 525 15.98 7.48 -1.05
CA GLU A 525 15.38 8.80 -1.33
C GLU A 525 16.28 9.97 -0.89
N ARG A 526 16.97 9.82 0.26
CA ARG A 526 17.81 10.87 0.84
C ARG A 526 19.17 11.00 0.17
N TYR A 527 19.80 9.87 -0.16
CA TYR A 527 21.18 9.84 -0.62
C TYR A 527 21.32 9.49 -2.11
N GLY A 528 20.24 9.14 -2.81
CA GLY A 528 20.27 8.80 -4.23
C GLY A 528 21.13 7.57 -4.55
N ARG A 529 21.25 6.61 -3.62
CA ARG A 529 22.15 5.45 -3.73
C ARG A 529 21.42 4.14 -3.42
N PRO A 530 21.62 3.06 -4.20
CA PRO A 530 21.18 1.72 -3.81
C PRO A 530 21.61 1.40 -2.39
N THR A 531 20.70 0.89 -1.57
CA THR A 531 20.94 0.71 -0.14
C THR A 531 20.53 -0.67 0.32
N PHE A 532 21.44 -1.38 0.99
CA PHE A 532 21.15 -2.60 1.77
C PHE A 532 21.33 -2.34 3.26
N LEU A 533 20.34 -2.76 4.05
CA LEU A 533 20.43 -2.81 5.51
C LEU A 533 20.33 -4.26 5.98
N VAL A 534 21.08 -4.62 7.02
CA VAL A 534 21.11 -5.97 7.61
C VAL A 534 20.77 -5.91 9.09
N GLY A 535 19.78 -6.69 9.51
CA GLY A 535 19.48 -6.95 10.92
C GLY A 535 20.03 -8.32 11.33
N TRP A 536 20.84 -8.37 12.39
CA TRP A 536 21.41 -9.62 12.91
C TRP A 536 20.40 -10.36 13.80
N ASP A 537 20.51 -11.68 13.83
CA ASP A 537 19.80 -12.51 14.81
C ASP A 537 20.35 -12.32 16.23
N GLU A 538 19.68 -12.93 17.21
CA GLU A 538 20.09 -12.82 18.63
C GLU A 538 21.46 -13.42 18.90
N ALA A 539 21.85 -14.46 18.15
CA ALA A 539 23.16 -15.11 18.26
C ALA A 539 24.28 -14.27 17.59
N GLY A 540 23.92 -13.33 16.72
CA GLY A 540 24.85 -12.53 15.92
C GLY A 540 25.56 -13.33 14.81
N GLU A 541 25.09 -14.53 14.49
CA GLU A 541 25.74 -15.42 13.51
C GLU A 541 25.18 -15.20 12.10
N PHE A 542 23.85 -15.08 11.97
CA PHE A 542 23.19 -14.83 10.71
C PHE A 542 22.49 -13.46 10.70
N GLY A 543 22.41 -12.86 9.53
CA GLY A 543 21.73 -11.59 9.29
C GLY A 543 20.72 -11.71 8.16
N ARG A 544 19.58 -11.02 8.31
CA ARG A 544 18.61 -10.82 7.23
C ARG A 544 18.81 -9.44 6.63
N GLY A 545 19.13 -9.41 5.34
CA GLY A 545 19.32 -8.19 4.55
C GLY A 545 18.07 -7.82 3.75
N SER A 546 17.81 -6.52 3.65
CA SER A 546 16.82 -5.95 2.73
C SER A 546 17.41 -4.76 1.99
N GLY A 547 17.26 -4.76 0.67
CA GLY A 547 17.80 -3.75 -0.23
C GLY A 547 16.75 -3.01 -1.05
N ARG A 548 17.08 -1.79 -1.44
CA ARG A 548 16.28 -0.92 -2.31
C ARG A 548 17.18 -0.25 -3.34
N SER A 549 16.68 -0.13 -4.56
CA SER A 549 17.42 0.39 -5.71
C SER A 549 17.05 1.83 -6.05
N ILE A 550 17.86 2.46 -6.90
CA ILE A 550 17.53 3.70 -7.62
C ILE A 550 17.03 3.38 -9.04
N PRO A 551 16.30 4.31 -9.70
CA PRO A 551 15.94 4.14 -11.11
C PRO A 551 17.18 3.87 -11.97
N GLY A 552 17.08 2.90 -12.88
CA GLY A 552 18.19 2.55 -13.79
C GLY A 552 19.20 1.54 -13.24
N PHE A 553 19.08 1.12 -11.97
CA PHE A 553 19.96 0.12 -11.38
C PHE A 553 19.22 -1.20 -11.09
N ASP A 554 19.66 -2.30 -11.71
CA ASP A 554 19.15 -3.64 -11.42
C ASP A 554 19.79 -4.22 -10.16
N LEU A 555 19.11 -4.05 -9.03
CA LEU A 555 19.58 -4.52 -7.73
C LEU A 555 19.70 -6.04 -7.66
N HIS A 556 18.78 -6.77 -8.26
CA HIS A 556 18.81 -8.24 -8.25
C HIS A 556 19.96 -8.76 -9.12
N GLY A 557 20.12 -8.22 -10.32
CA GLY A 557 21.26 -8.53 -11.19
C GLY A 557 22.61 -8.21 -10.52
N ALA A 558 22.72 -7.07 -9.83
CA ALA A 558 23.91 -6.71 -9.06
C ALA A 558 24.15 -7.66 -7.87
N LEU A 559 23.08 -8.06 -7.16
CA LEU A 559 23.16 -9.00 -6.04
C LEU A 559 23.62 -10.39 -6.50
N HIS A 560 23.15 -10.85 -7.66
CA HIS A 560 23.54 -12.13 -8.24
C HIS A 560 25.06 -12.20 -8.50
N LYS A 561 25.68 -11.10 -8.96
CA LYS A 561 27.15 -11.03 -9.17
C LYS A 561 27.96 -11.26 -7.90
N VAL A 562 27.39 -10.98 -6.73
CA VAL A 562 28.04 -11.12 -5.41
C VAL A 562 27.39 -12.21 -4.55
N GLY A 563 26.54 -13.05 -5.15
CA GLY A 563 25.73 -14.05 -4.45
C GLY A 563 26.54 -15.12 -3.71
N GLY A 564 27.81 -15.34 -4.09
CA GLY A 564 28.71 -16.29 -3.42
C GLY A 564 29.02 -15.97 -1.96
N HIS A 565 28.67 -14.77 -1.47
CA HIS A 565 28.79 -14.39 -0.06
C HIS A 565 27.52 -14.66 0.77
N LEU A 566 26.43 -15.10 0.13
CA LEU A 566 25.09 -15.15 0.70
C LEU A 566 24.63 -16.61 0.86
N GLU A 567 23.86 -16.88 1.91
CA GLU A 567 23.25 -18.21 2.14
C GLU A 567 22.02 -18.42 1.25
N LYS A 568 21.21 -17.37 1.12
CA LYS A 568 19.99 -17.31 0.30
C LYS A 568 19.80 -15.88 -0.16
N TYR A 569 19.33 -15.67 -1.38
CA TYR A 569 18.97 -14.34 -1.86
C TYR A 569 17.92 -14.42 -2.96
N GLY A 570 17.23 -13.32 -3.19
CA GLY A 570 16.26 -13.18 -4.26
C GLY A 570 15.68 -11.76 -4.30
N GLY A 571 14.80 -11.51 -5.26
CA GLY A 571 14.14 -10.23 -5.44
C GLY A 571 13.98 -9.86 -6.90
N HIS A 572 13.88 -8.56 -7.15
CA HIS A 572 13.68 -7.97 -8.47
C HIS A 572 14.50 -6.68 -8.60
N THR A 573 14.40 -6.01 -9.75
CA THR A 573 15.23 -4.83 -10.11
C THR A 573 15.29 -3.74 -9.03
N MET A 574 14.18 -3.49 -8.33
CA MET A 574 14.06 -2.39 -7.37
C MET A 574 14.19 -2.79 -5.88
N ALA A 575 14.13 -4.08 -5.56
CA ALA A 575 14.21 -4.56 -4.19
C ALA A 575 14.74 -5.99 -4.14
N ALA A 576 15.57 -6.29 -3.15
CA ALA A 576 16.11 -7.62 -2.94
C ALA A 576 16.22 -7.94 -1.45
N GLY A 577 16.21 -9.23 -1.12
CA GLY A 577 16.40 -9.73 0.23
C GLY A 577 17.42 -10.85 0.24
N PHE A 578 18.12 -11.02 1.36
CA PHE A 578 19.10 -12.09 1.51
C PHE A 578 19.29 -12.53 2.96
N THR A 579 19.89 -13.71 3.14
CA THR A 579 20.47 -14.21 4.39
C THR A 579 21.98 -14.26 4.25
N ILE A 580 22.71 -13.77 5.24
CA ILE A 580 24.17 -13.69 5.23
C ILE A 580 24.75 -14.14 6.56
N ARG A 581 25.93 -14.76 6.56
CA ARG A 581 26.70 -15.00 7.78
C ARG A 581 27.51 -13.76 8.19
N ARG A 582 27.64 -13.52 9.49
CA ARG A 582 28.33 -12.35 10.05
C ARG A 582 29.77 -12.22 9.56
N ASP A 583 30.49 -13.34 9.43
CA ASP A 583 31.86 -13.41 8.93
C ASP A 583 32.01 -13.10 7.43
N LYS A 584 30.92 -13.14 6.66
CA LYS A 584 30.90 -12.77 5.22
C LYS A 584 30.48 -11.33 4.95
N PHE A 585 30.01 -10.61 5.96
CA PHE A 585 29.41 -9.28 5.79
C PHE A 585 30.35 -8.26 5.16
N ASP A 586 31.59 -8.17 5.65
CA ASP A 586 32.55 -7.18 5.13
C ASP A 586 32.97 -7.50 3.70
N ALA A 587 33.17 -8.78 3.38
CA ALA A 587 33.47 -9.22 2.02
C ALA A 587 32.32 -8.89 1.06
N PHE A 588 31.08 -9.17 1.45
CA PHE A 588 29.89 -8.80 0.69
C PHE A 588 29.80 -7.28 0.47
N ARG A 589 30.00 -6.48 1.52
CA ARG A 589 29.94 -5.02 1.45
C ARG A 589 30.93 -4.47 0.42
N VAL A 590 32.18 -4.90 0.50
CA VAL A 590 33.23 -4.47 -0.45
C VAL A 590 32.90 -4.90 -1.88
N ALA A 591 32.51 -6.16 -2.07
CA ALA A 591 32.16 -6.68 -3.40
C ALA A 591 30.97 -5.93 -4.01
N PHE A 592 29.92 -5.67 -3.22
CA PHE A 592 28.73 -4.97 -3.71
C PHE A 592 29.01 -3.50 -4.03
N LEU A 593 29.80 -2.81 -3.20
CA LEU A 593 30.25 -1.44 -3.49
C LEU A 593 31.06 -1.38 -4.80
N GLY A 594 31.93 -2.36 -5.05
CA GLY A 594 32.66 -2.48 -6.30
C GLY A 594 31.74 -2.64 -7.51
N VAL A 595 30.80 -3.58 -7.47
CA VAL A 595 29.82 -3.78 -8.54
C VAL A 595 28.97 -2.54 -8.78
N ALA A 596 28.53 -1.85 -7.72
CA ALA A 596 27.78 -0.61 -7.85
C ALA A 596 28.63 0.49 -8.51
N GLY A 597 29.90 0.63 -8.12
CA GLY A 597 30.82 1.62 -8.69
C GLY A 597 31.20 1.37 -10.15
N GLU A 598 31.18 0.12 -10.60
CA GLU A 598 31.38 -0.23 -12.03
C GLU A 598 30.15 0.08 -12.89
N LEU A 599 28.96 0.01 -12.31
CA LEU A 599 27.69 0.10 -13.02
C LEU A 599 27.03 1.48 -12.95
N LEU A 600 27.40 2.32 -11.98
CA LEU A 600 26.78 3.61 -11.73
C LEU A 600 27.75 4.76 -11.96
N THR A 601 27.24 5.83 -12.55
CA THR A 601 27.94 7.10 -12.71
C THR A 601 27.49 8.12 -11.66
N PRO A 602 28.24 9.20 -11.41
CA PRO A 602 27.80 10.26 -10.51
C PRO A 602 26.45 10.87 -10.87
N ASP A 603 26.10 10.94 -12.16
CA ASP A 603 24.83 11.48 -12.65
C ASP A 603 23.64 10.57 -12.30
N ASP A 604 23.87 9.26 -12.15
CA ASP A 604 22.85 8.30 -11.72
C ASP A 604 22.51 8.47 -10.23
N LEU A 605 23.46 8.99 -9.43
CA LEU A 605 23.31 9.17 -7.99
C LEU A 605 22.58 10.47 -7.61
N ALA A 606 22.40 11.40 -8.56
CA ALA A 606 21.73 12.66 -8.31
C ALA A 606 20.21 12.45 -8.15
N PRO A 607 19.57 12.95 -7.07
CA PRO A 607 18.13 12.96 -6.97
C PRO A 607 17.51 13.65 -8.18
N SER A 608 16.42 13.10 -8.72
CA SER A 608 15.73 13.67 -9.88
C SER A 608 14.31 14.11 -9.53
N GLN A 609 13.86 15.20 -10.15
CA GLN A 609 12.49 15.67 -10.08
C GLN A 609 11.87 15.60 -11.46
N ARG A 610 10.89 14.71 -11.65
CA ARG A 610 10.10 14.68 -12.88
C ARG A 610 9.24 15.95 -12.98
N ILE A 611 9.27 16.59 -14.13
CA ILE A 611 8.37 17.68 -14.51
C ILE A 611 7.55 17.20 -15.70
N ASP A 612 6.23 17.18 -15.55
CA ASP A 612 5.32 16.76 -16.61
C ASP A 612 5.12 17.89 -17.64
N LEU A 613 4.94 19.11 -17.17
CA LEU A 613 4.72 20.28 -18.02
C LEU A 613 5.26 21.56 -17.37
N GLU A 614 5.98 22.37 -18.12
CA GLU A 614 6.26 23.75 -17.72
C GLU A 614 5.03 24.62 -18.00
N LEU A 615 4.52 25.33 -16.99
CA LEU A 615 3.23 26.00 -17.03
C LEU A 615 3.39 27.44 -16.51
N PRO A 616 3.19 28.47 -17.36
CA PRO A 616 3.11 29.86 -16.91
C PRO A 616 2.02 30.02 -15.85
N LEU A 617 2.28 30.81 -14.81
CA LEU A 617 1.32 30.97 -13.70
C LEU A 617 0.00 31.60 -14.15
N ALA A 618 -0.01 32.39 -15.24
CA ALA A 618 -1.23 32.91 -15.85
C ALA A 618 -2.19 31.83 -16.37
N GLU A 619 -1.69 30.63 -16.71
CA GLU A 619 -2.52 29.51 -17.18
C GLU A 619 -3.10 28.67 -16.04
N VAL A 620 -2.66 28.91 -14.80
CA VAL A 620 -3.18 28.24 -13.62
C VAL A 620 -4.58 28.78 -13.30
N SER A 621 -5.60 27.96 -13.53
CA SER A 621 -7.00 28.32 -13.31
C SER A 621 -7.76 27.31 -12.46
N ALA A 622 -8.89 27.75 -11.89
CA ALA A 622 -9.80 26.87 -11.14
C ALA A 622 -10.41 25.77 -12.00
N GLU A 623 -10.56 26.03 -13.31
CA GLU A 623 -11.01 25.05 -14.27
C GLU A 623 -9.95 23.96 -14.51
N LEU A 624 -8.69 24.37 -14.73
CA LEU A 624 -7.57 23.44 -14.88
C LEU A 624 -7.45 22.52 -13.66
N GLU A 625 -7.42 23.08 -12.45
CA GLU A 625 -7.36 22.31 -11.22
C GLU A 625 -8.54 21.33 -11.10
N LYS A 626 -9.76 21.80 -11.38
CA LYS A 626 -10.97 20.96 -11.31
C LYS A 626 -10.89 19.78 -12.26
N LEU A 627 -10.41 19.99 -13.49
CA LEU A 627 -10.35 18.96 -14.52
C LEU A 627 -9.18 18.00 -14.30
N ILE A 628 -8.03 18.48 -13.80
CA ILE A 628 -6.89 17.62 -13.43
C ILE A 628 -7.30 16.56 -12.39
N ARG A 629 -8.24 16.85 -11.48
CA ARG A 629 -8.75 15.85 -10.53
C ARG A 629 -9.44 14.65 -11.18
N HIS A 630 -9.85 14.74 -12.45
CA HIS A 630 -10.31 13.56 -13.19
C HIS A 630 -9.19 12.57 -13.48
N LEU A 631 -7.92 12.95 -13.33
CA LEU A 631 -6.79 12.03 -13.35
C LEU A 631 -6.71 11.16 -12.10
N GLU A 632 -7.38 11.52 -10.99
CA GLU A 632 -7.44 10.67 -9.81
C GLU A 632 -8.23 9.35 -10.09
N PRO A 633 -7.88 8.23 -9.45
CA PRO A 633 -6.81 8.06 -8.46
C PRO A 633 -5.42 8.10 -9.08
N CYS A 634 -4.49 8.82 -8.43
CA CYS A 634 -3.09 8.88 -8.83
C CYS A 634 -2.24 7.91 -8.00
N GLY A 635 -1.22 7.32 -8.61
CA GLY A 635 -0.33 6.30 -8.01
C GLY A 635 0.67 5.76 -9.03
N ALA A 636 1.16 4.53 -8.84
CA ALA A 636 1.99 3.85 -9.82
C ALA A 636 1.29 3.80 -11.19
N GLY A 637 2.03 3.94 -12.30
CA GLY A 637 1.47 3.99 -13.66
C GLY A 637 0.64 5.24 -14.02
N ASN A 638 0.11 5.96 -13.02
CA ASN A 638 -0.66 7.20 -13.20
C ASN A 638 -0.29 8.24 -12.12
N PRO A 639 0.92 8.80 -12.16
CA PRO A 639 1.37 9.74 -11.14
C PRO A 639 0.57 11.05 -11.21
N ALA A 640 0.47 11.77 -10.08
CA ALA A 640 -0.09 13.11 -10.09
C ALA A 640 0.79 14.05 -10.94
N PRO A 641 0.23 14.94 -11.78
CA PRO A 641 1.02 15.88 -12.57
C PRO A 641 1.85 16.81 -11.69
N VAL A 642 3.11 16.98 -12.06
CA VAL A 642 4.03 17.97 -11.50
C VAL A 642 4.30 19.02 -12.56
N PHE A 643 3.96 20.26 -12.25
CA PHE A 643 4.21 21.42 -13.10
C PHE A 643 5.55 22.07 -12.72
N GLY A 644 6.22 22.65 -13.71
CA GLY A 644 7.43 23.45 -13.52
C GLY A 644 7.17 24.92 -13.85
N VAL A 645 7.76 25.82 -13.08
CA VAL A 645 7.91 27.22 -13.47
C VAL A 645 9.36 27.62 -13.26
N ARG A 646 9.95 28.32 -14.23
CA ARG A 646 11.34 28.78 -14.17
C ARG A 646 11.41 30.26 -13.88
N ASN A 647 12.54 30.67 -13.31
CA ASN A 647 12.85 32.09 -13.08
C ASN A 647 11.73 32.83 -12.31
N ALA A 648 11.06 32.13 -11.39
CA ALA A 648 10.00 32.69 -10.55
C ALA A 648 10.61 33.33 -9.29
N ARG A 649 9.97 34.36 -8.76
CA ARG A 649 10.33 35.01 -7.49
C ARG A 649 9.47 34.46 -6.36
N ALA A 650 10.08 34.24 -5.20
CA ALA A 650 9.35 33.95 -3.96
C ALA A 650 9.01 35.26 -3.24
N VAL A 651 7.73 35.62 -3.20
CA VAL A 651 7.24 36.83 -2.53
C VAL A 651 6.66 36.48 -1.17
N GLY A 652 7.07 37.23 -0.14
CA GLY A 652 6.50 37.13 1.21
C GLY A 652 6.76 35.78 1.90
N ALA A 653 7.94 35.19 1.66
CA ALA A 653 8.30 33.91 2.26
C ALA A 653 8.35 33.98 3.78
N ARG A 654 7.65 33.05 4.44
CA ARG A 654 7.55 32.99 5.90
C ARG A 654 7.37 31.56 6.40
N ARG A 655 7.84 31.32 7.62
CA ARG A 655 7.54 30.10 8.36
C ARG A 655 6.09 30.08 8.80
N VAL A 656 5.44 28.92 8.68
CA VAL A 656 4.13 28.62 9.23
C VAL A 656 4.13 27.25 9.92
N GLY A 657 3.29 27.08 10.94
CA GLY A 657 3.23 25.83 11.70
C GLY A 657 4.55 25.48 12.39
N THR A 658 4.87 24.19 12.47
CA THR A 658 6.08 23.69 13.14
C THR A 658 7.35 23.89 12.30
N ASN A 659 7.27 23.71 10.98
CA ASN A 659 8.41 23.86 10.07
C ASN A 659 7.97 23.95 8.59
N HIS A 660 6.94 24.71 8.22
CA HIS A 660 6.51 24.82 6.82
C HIS A 660 6.85 26.19 6.25
N LEU A 661 7.19 26.25 4.97
CA LEU A 661 7.51 27.49 4.27
C LEU A 661 6.33 27.88 3.38
N ARG A 662 5.72 29.05 3.63
CA ARG A 662 4.64 29.60 2.81
C ARG A 662 5.13 30.88 2.13
N PHE A 663 4.82 31.02 0.84
CA PHE A 663 5.21 32.16 0.01
C PHE A 663 4.24 32.29 -1.17
N THR A 664 4.42 33.29 -2.02
CA THR A 664 3.70 33.42 -3.30
C THR A 664 4.72 33.33 -4.42
N LEU A 665 4.47 32.47 -5.41
CA LEU A 665 5.24 32.41 -6.65
C LEU A 665 4.79 33.53 -7.57
N ASP A 666 5.76 34.22 -8.16
CA ASP A 666 5.57 35.26 -9.16
C ASP A 666 6.54 35.04 -10.33
N ASP A 667 6.02 34.67 -11.49
CA ASP A 667 6.81 34.49 -12.72
C ASP A 667 6.69 35.70 -13.67
N GLY A 668 6.08 36.80 -13.21
CA GLY A 668 5.76 37.98 -14.01
C GLY A 668 4.48 37.85 -14.85
N SER A 669 3.98 36.62 -15.09
CA SER A 669 2.71 36.38 -15.78
C SER A 669 1.53 36.25 -14.82
N GLY A 670 1.77 35.72 -13.61
CA GLY A 670 0.73 35.50 -12.62
C GLY A 670 1.29 35.24 -11.22
N LEU A 671 0.37 35.16 -10.26
CA LEU A 671 0.68 34.91 -8.84
C LEU A 671 0.02 33.60 -8.39
N LEU A 672 0.79 32.75 -7.70
CA LEU A 672 0.28 31.50 -7.14
C LEU A 672 0.76 31.31 -5.70
N PRO A 673 -0.14 31.27 -4.69
CA PRO A 673 0.24 30.90 -3.33
C PRO A 673 0.93 29.53 -3.31
N ALA A 674 2.00 29.39 -2.53
CA ALA A 674 2.81 28.18 -2.48
C ALA A 674 3.12 27.75 -1.05
N ILE A 675 3.25 26.44 -0.85
CA ILE A 675 3.62 25.83 0.42
C ILE A 675 4.62 24.67 0.24
N GLY A 676 5.74 24.74 0.96
CA GLY A 676 6.71 23.67 1.13
C GLY A 676 6.66 23.10 2.54
N PHE A 677 6.39 21.80 2.68
CA PHE A 677 6.27 21.15 3.99
C PHE A 677 7.65 20.69 4.51
N ARG A 678 8.00 21.08 5.74
CA ARG A 678 9.30 20.79 6.41
C ARG A 678 10.49 21.53 5.79
N TRP A 679 10.23 22.67 5.15
CA TRP A 679 11.22 23.38 4.33
C TRP A 679 11.74 24.67 4.95
N ALA A 680 11.11 25.19 6.01
CA ALA A 680 11.50 26.48 6.57
C ALA A 680 12.91 26.47 7.19
N ASP A 681 13.40 25.31 7.64
CA ASP A 681 14.79 25.12 8.10
C ASP A 681 15.73 24.55 7.02
N ALA A 682 15.18 24.00 5.93
CA ALA A 682 15.95 23.26 4.93
C ALA A 682 16.39 24.11 3.74
N VAL A 683 15.58 25.12 3.38
CA VAL A 683 15.86 26.02 2.25
C VAL A 683 16.78 27.16 2.72
N PRO A 684 17.95 27.35 2.09
CA PRO A 684 18.81 28.49 2.37
C PRO A 684 18.09 29.83 2.11
N GLU A 685 18.27 30.81 3.00
CA GLU A 685 17.57 32.11 2.90
C GLU A 685 17.92 32.88 1.62
N ASP A 686 19.15 32.74 1.14
CA ASP A 686 19.64 33.34 -0.11
C ASP A 686 18.94 32.78 -1.35
N TRP A 687 18.39 31.57 -1.31
CA TRP A 687 17.60 31.06 -2.43
C TRP A 687 16.32 31.87 -2.60
N LEU A 688 15.68 32.25 -1.49
CA LEU A 688 14.39 32.93 -1.49
C LEU A 688 14.47 34.40 -1.92
N THR A 689 15.66 34.98 -1.97
CA THR A 689 15.91 36.34 -2.46
C THR A 689 16.33 36.38 -3.94
N ASN A 690 16.62 35.23 -4.54
CA ASN A 690 17.00 35.08 -5.95
C ASN A 690 15.86 34.47 -6.78
N PRO A 691 15.91 34.54 -8.12
CA PRO A 691 15.00 33.80 -8.97
C PRO A 691 15.14 32.29 -8.77
N LEU A 692 14.04 31.56 -8.89
CA LEU A 692 13.89 30.16 -8.53
C LEU A 692 13.26 29.36 -9.67
N ASP A 693 13.74 28.12 -9.82
CA ASP A 693 13.04 27.08 -10.57
C ASP A 693 12.23 26.24 -9.59
N VAL A 694 10.92 26.17 -9.81
CA VAL A 694 9.98 25.57 -8.85
C VAL A 694 9.14 24.49 -9.52
N ALA A 695 9.23 23.28 -8.97
CA ALA A 695 8.35 22.17 -9.33
C ALA A 695 7.21 22.09 -8.32
N PHE A 696 5.97 21.99 -8.77
CA PHE A 696 4.81 22.00 -7.88
C PHE A 696 3.66 21.14 -8.37
N ARG A 697 2.79 20.76 -7.44
CA ARG A 697 1.48 20.16 -7.73
C ARG A 697 0.39 21.17 -7.39
N LEU A 698 -0.62 21.25 -8.24
CA LEU A 698 -1.80 22.08 -7.96
C LEU A 698 -2.67 21.39 -6.90
N GLU A 699 -2.99 22.13 -5.85
CA GLU A 699 -3.89 21.68 -4.78
C GLU A 699 -4.92 22.77 -4.43
N ARG A 700 -6.06 22.33 -3.89
CA ARG A 700 -7.01 23.23 -3.23
C ARG A 700 -6.68 23.35 -1.75
N ASP A 701 -6.60 24.58 -1.27
CA ASP A 701 -6.58 24.93 0.14
C ASP A 701 -7.98 25.37 0.54
N ASP A 702 -8.70 24.50 1.25
CA ASP A 702 -10.00 24.80 1.85
C ASP A 702 -9.77 25.34 3.27
N TRP A 703 -9.48 26.64 3.37
CA TRP A 703 -9.21 27.30 4.65
C TRP A 703 -10.34 28.26 5.02
N GLN A 704 -10.93 28.09 6.21
CA GLN A 704 -12.00 28.94 6.75
C GLN A 704 -13.19 29.15 5.79
N GLY A 705 -13.56 28.11 5.04
CA GLY A 705 -14.67 28.16 4.09
C GLY A 705 -14.36 28.90 2.78
N ARG A 706 -13.11 29.31 2.55
CA ARG A 706 -12.62 29.80 1.25
C ARG A 706 -11.75 28.74 0.60
N THR A 707 -12.11 28.35 -0.61
CA THR A 707 -11.29 27.47 -1.45
C THR A 707 -10.37 28.33 -2.30
N THR A 708 -9.06 28.17 -2.13
CA THR A 708 -8.05 28.81 -2.97
C THR A 708 -7.17 27.77 -3.65
N ILE A 709 -6.58 28.12 -4.79
CA ILE A 709 -5.61 27.25 -5.47
C ILE A 709 -4.24 27.60 -4.93
N GLN A 710 -3.44 26.58 -4.64
CA GLN A 710 -2.05 26.76 -4.24
C GLN A 710 -1.13 25.73 -4.92
N ALA A 711 0.13 26.11 -5.08
CA ALA A 711 1.24 25.23 -5.40
C ALA A 711 1.71 24.50 -4.14
N ARG A 712 1.54 23.18 -4.11
CA ARG A 712 2.32 22.35 -3.19
C ARG A 712 3.67 22.08 -3.81
N VAL A 713 4.70 22.67 -3.24
CA VAL A 713 6.05 22.60 -3.80
C VAL A 713 6.62 21.19 -3.66
N ALA A 714 7.14 20.65 -4.76
CA ALA A 714 7.77 19.35 -4.85
C ALA A 714 9.30 19.48 -4.84
N SER A 715 9.85 20.45 -5.58
CA SER A 715 11.26 20.83 -5.51
C SER A 715 11.42 22.34 -5.69
N LEU A 716 12.52 22.88 -5.17
CA LEU A 716 12.93 24.26 -5.34
C LEU A 716 14.44 24.28 -5.64
N ALA A 717 14.87 25.13 -6.56
CA ALA A 717 16.28 25.37 -6.84
C ALA A 717 16.50 26.85 -7.19
N PRO A 718 17.68 27.43 -6.90
CA PRO A 718 18.08 28.68 -7.52
C PRO A 718 18.04 28.54 -9.03
N HIS A 719 17.52 29.54 -9.72
CA HIS A 719 17.55 29.58 -11.17
C HIS A 719 18.99 29.82 -11.63
N HIS A 720 19.56 28.84 -12.32
CA HIS A 720 20.84 28.99 -13.01
C HIS A 720 20.57 29.22 -14.49
N ARG A 721 21.19 30.27 -15.06
CA ARG A 721 21.27 30.43 -16.52
C ARG A 721 22.25 29.39 -17.04
N GLY A 722 21.76 28.18 -17.29
CA GLY A 722 22.51 27.04 -17.82
C GLY A 722 21.79 26.45 -19.01
#